data_AF-A0A6L5X8X0-F1
#
_entry.id   AF-A0A6L5X8X0-F1
#
_cell.length_a   1.000
_cell.length_b   1.000
_cell.length_c   1.000
_cell.angle_alpha   90.00
_cell.angle_beta   90.00
_cell.angle_gamma   90.00
#
_symmetry.space_group_name_H-M   'P 1'
#
loop_
_entity.id
_entity.type
_entity.pdbx_description
1 polymer ?
#
loop_
_entity_poly.entity_id
_entity_poly.type
_entity_poly.pdbx_seq_one_letter_code
_entity_poly.pdbx_strand_id
1 'polypeptide(L)'
;MELKILERTFGLEIEYADLDKHNVYLPAPYTWDEEEVIHNTDGTRGTVSARYGGEINTPPMKLCHADLDTLKRVVDSCRDNGAVARRDCGVQVHIFVGDLEVEELKRIYFLSYYTTNILKELCMLPPYCDEQHFRRSPETSYFLRVCEAKSFSDLEHCFESNHNKGFIRHFVNISSYFVRKTVEFRIFNSTTDFNEMVRCIMFAYRFVDYALKHDIDDFKTFTIVADFVKRTKVPTDLPKLPHSLIFFSSVRRMDVSDTNHKSLALSNPMMSLVLKNTGARIVCVNPQLYSTEVRLSATKSVVVFCNDEFNNLLFDIVRNGVRITYDNRAKWLQDYNGDSPVKQIACLLVFKKVQLLFRDSAFHKRKLEAIINAMEKTIERATRSAERIVKFLESCEYHLGTLNDAIAYGGEIFFQFDDYSKNNTAMGALRRHSDYDGSLSKKRTHYLNVTENLPEGTSVLMFSDFAFHESMMKIGKVGYHYLYSTKPMATKMSRSVHKKNRINIIEPPNDLVIDDASKLKIIHVNGETLRQAQEVYVQKVEAVTTASFPFLVYYDKYLLGGLGFNFTKHPNYDIWLLSDFCTNNQIPRLSKLILLCVKSKEVKRMMCRILLREISTCYTKVYTHKPVSMKYRGMFKKVSVERNHLLYETLLGSSGSISDVVKKYNDIISKMK
;
A
#
# COMPACT_ATOMS: atom_id res chain seq x y z
N MET A 1 -7.33 -46.83 9.23
CA MET A 1 -7.09 -46.09 10.48
C MET A 1 -8.11 -44.97 10.52
N GLU A 2 -8.99 -44.94 11.52
CA GLU A 2 -10.02 -43.90 11.62
C GLU A 2 -9.34 -42.53 11.80
N LEU A 3 -9.64 -41.56 10.95
CA LEU A 3 -9.00 -40.25 10.98
C LEU A 3 -9.53 -39.48 12.22
N LYS A 4 -8.69 -39.37 13.25
CA LYS A 4 -9.05 -38.69 14.50
C LYS A 4 -8.72 -37.21 14.45
N ILE A 5 -9.45 -36.47 13.61
CA ILE A 5 -9.18 -35.06 13.34
C ILE A 5 -9.14 -34.20 14.62
N LEU A 6 -10.00 -34.48 15.61
CA LEU A 6 -10.11 -33.72 16.85
C LEU A 6 -8.94 -33.98 17.83
N GLU A 7 -8.12 -35.01 17.60
CA GLU A 7 -6.90 -35.26 18.39
C GLU A 7 -5.71 -34.42 17.89
N ARG A 8 -5.81 -33.83 16.68
CA ARG A 8 -4.78 -32.94 16.13
C ARG A 8 -4.74 -31.63 16.93
N THR A 9 -3.57 -31.01 17.00
CA THR A 9 -3.44 -29.71 17.63
C THR A 9 -3.97 -28.58 16.73
N PHE A 10 -4.41 -27.51 17.38
CA PHE A 10 -4.73 -26.24 16.73
C PHE A 10 -3.91 -25.10 17.31
N GLY A 11 -3.73 -24.01 16.57
CA GLY A 11 -3.14 -22.76 17.05
C GLY A 11 -3.94 -21.57 16.53
N LEU A 12 -3.83 -20.42 17.20
CA LEU A 12 -4.52 -19.20 16.82
C LEU A 12 -3.55 -18.03 16.66
N GLU A 13 -3.81 -17.20 15.65
CA GLU A 13 -3.33 -15.82 15.56
C GLU A 13 -4.57 -14.91 15.75
N ILE A 14 -4.58 -14.06 16.78
CA ILE A 14 -5.75 -13.26 17.21
C ILE A 14 -5.42 -11.78 17.18
N GLU A 15 -6.10 -11.02 16.32
CA GLU A 15 -5.81 -9.61 16.07
C GLU A 15 -6.86 -8.69 16.74
N TYR A 16 -6.37 -7.70 17.51
CA TYR A 16 -7.21 -6.69 18.17
C TYR A 16 -6.67 -5.28 18.03
N ALA A 17 -7.58 -4.32 17.84
CA ALA A 17 -7.30 -2.89 18.06
C ALA A 17 -7.56 -2.49 19.52
N ASP A 18 -6.98 -1.37 19.92
CA ASP A 18 -7.16 -0.65 21.20
C ASP A 18 -6.84 -1.44 22.47
N LEU A 19 -6.50 -2.72 22.36
CA LEU A 19 -6.16 -3.61 23.45
C LEU A 19 -4.94 -3.10 24.25
N ASP A 20 -5.11 -2.81 25.54
CA ASP A 20 -4.00 -2.38 26.42
C ASP A 20 -3.11 -3.55 26.82
N LYS A 21 -1.99 -3.74 26.12
CA LYS A 21 -1.12 -4.91 26.26
C LYS A 21 -0.45 -5.05 27.63
N HIS A 22 -0.38 -3.98 28.43
CA HIS A 22 0.23 -4.04 29.76
C HIS A 22 -0.65 -4.75 30.79
N ASN A 23 -1.96 -4.80 30.56
CA ASN A 23 -2.93 -5.33 31.51
C ASN A 23 -3.54 -6.67 31.07
N VAL A 24 -3.13 -7.19 29.91
CA VAL A 24 -3.61 -8.46 29.38
C VAL A 24 -2.94 -9.63 30.09
N TYR A 25 -3.75 -10.60 30.53
CA TYR A 25 -3.28 -11.91 30.94
C TYR A 25 -2.76 -12.68 29.72
N LEU A 26 -1.43 -12.80 29.62
CA LEU A 26 -0.76 -13.53 28.54
C LEU A 26 0.22 -14.55 29.14
N PRO A 27 -0.22 -15.79 29.40
CA PRO A 27 0.62 -16.81 30.02
C PRO A 27 1.64 -17.35 29.01
N ALA A 28 2.87 -17.63 29.46
CA ALA A 28 3.81 -18.37 28.63
C ALA A 28 3.21 -19.75 28.25
N PRO A 29 3.34 -20.20 26.99
CA PRO A 29 4.16 -19.66 25.91
C PRO A 29 3.40 -18.80 24.88
N TYR A 30 2.28 -18.15 25.24
CA TYR A 30 1.63 -17.18 24.34
C TYR A 30 2.55 -15.98 24.11
N THR A 31 2.53 -15.44 22.90
CA THR A 31 3.41 -14.33 22.51
C THR A 31 2.66 -13.27 21.72
N TRP A 32 3.20 -12.04 21.74
CA TRP A 32 2.83 -11.02 20.76
C TRP A 32 3.56 -11.28 19.45
N ASP A 33 2.91 -11.04 18.31
CA ASP A 33 3.61 -11.00 17.03
C ASP A 33 4.56 -9.78 16.96
N GLU A 34 5.76 -9.99 16.43
CA GLU A 34 6.81 -8.97 16.35
C GLU A 34 6.78 -8.16 15.05
N GLU A 35 6.15 -8.68 14.00
CA GLU A 35 6.12 -8.10 12.65
C GLU A 35 4.81 -7.39 12.33
N GLU A 36 3.69 -7.92 12.82
CA GLU A 36 2.36 -7.44 12.46
C GLU A 36 2.03 -6.08 13.10
N VAL A 37 1.31 -5.26 12.34
CA VAL A 37 0.95 -3.90 12.75
C VAL A 37 -0.56 -3.73 12.66
N ILE A 38 -1.22 -3.80 13.82
CA ILE A 38 -2.66 -3.63 13.92
C ILE A 38 -2.98 -2.16 14.17
N HIS A 39 -3.83 -1.54 13.34
CA HIS A 39 -4.20 -0.15 13.55
C HIS A 39 -5.34 -0.04 14.56
N ASN A 40 -5.23 0.90 15.49
CA ASN A 40 -6.25 1.18 16.49
C ASN A 40 -7.45 1.92 15.87
N THR A 41 -8.55 2.06 16.60
CA THR A 41 -9.76 2.75 16.06
C THR A 41 -9.55 4.24 15.84
N ASP A 42 -8.49 4.81 16.42
CA ASP A 42 -8.02 6.18 16.21
C ASP A 42 -6.93 6.31 15.13
N GLY A 43 -6.65 5.23 14.39
CA GLY A 43 -5.62 5.20 13.35
C GLY A 43 -4.18 5.12 13.87
N THR A 44 -3.94 5.10 15.18
CA THR A 44 -2.59 4.88 15.72
C THR A 44 -2.11 3.46 15.42
N ARG A 45 -0.80 3.27 15.29
CA ARG A 45 -0.19 1.98 14.95
C ARG A 45 0.05 1.16 16.22
N GLY A 46 -0.56 -0.01 16.31
CA GLY A 46 -0.30 -1.03 17.31
C GLY A 46 0.82 -1.97 16.88
N THR A 47 2.07 -1.48 16.92
CA THR A 47 3.27 -2.31 16.76
C THR A 47 3.54 -3.10 18.03
N VAL A 48 4.42 -4.11 17.99
CA VAL A 48 4.81 -4.88 19.18
C VAL A 48 5.19 -4.01 20.39
N SER A 49 5.93 -2.92 20.14
CA SER A 49 6.36 -1.95 21.17
C SER A 49 5.33 -0.88 21.55
N ALA A 50 4.23 -0.75 20.80
CA ALA A 50 3.16 0.18 21.15
C ALA A 50 2.42 -0.29 22.41
N ARG A 51 1.75 0.61 23.12
CA ARG A 51 0.93 0.22 24.29
C ARG A 51 -0.36 -0.49 23.88
N TYR A 52 -1.00 -0.02 22.81
CA TYR A 52 -2.34 -0.47 22.39
C TYR A 52 -2.32 -1.20 21.06
N GLY A 53 -3.14 -2.24 20.94
CA GLY A 53 -3.32 -3.04 19.74
C GLY A 53 -2.17 -4.04 19.48
N GLY A 54 -2.49 -5.12 18.76
CA GLY A 54 -1.52 -6.15 18.39
C GLY A 54 -2.16 -7.47 17.99
N GLU A 55 -1.30 -8.43 17.64
CA GLU A 55 -1.67 -9.83 17.35
C GLU A 55 -1.10 -10.74 18.43
N ILE A 56 -1.93 -11.64 18.96
CA ILE A 56 -1.54 -12.67 19.91
C ILE A 56 -1.41 -14.01 19.18
N ASN A 57 -0.28 -14.68 19.37
CA ASN A 57 -0.01 -16.02 18.87
C ASN A 57 -0.06 -17.03 20.02
N THR A 58 -0.83 -18.10 19.84
CA THR A 58 -0.94 -19.18 20.83
C THR A 58 0.10 -20.27 20.56
N PRO A 59 0.49 -21.08 21.57
CA PRO A 59 1.11 -22.37 21.29
C PRO A 59 0.16 -23.30 20.52
N PRO A 60 0.66 -24.43 20.01
CA PRO A 60 -0.18 -25.57 19.66
C PRO A 60 -0.95 -26.07 20.88
N MET A 61 -2.27 -26.12 20.77
CA MET A 61 -3.23 -26.52 21.81
C MET A 61 -4.05 -27.73 21.35
N LYS A 62 -4.69 -28.40 22.29
CA LYS A 62 -5.65 -29.50 22.06
C LYS A 62 -7.05 -29.08 22.44
N LEU A 63 -8.06 -29.74 21.86
CA LEU A 63 -9.45 -29.60 22.29
C LEU A 63 -9.67 -30.31 23.64
N CYS A 64 -9.11 -29.75 24.70
CA CYS A 64 -9.25 -30.22 26.07
C CYS A 64 -9.61 -29.06 27.02
N HIS A 65 -10.14 -29.39 28.19
CA HIS A 65 -10.61 -28.38 29.15
C HIS A 65 -9.50 -27.41 29.56
N ALA A 66 -8.29 -27.91 29.86
CA ALA A 66 -7.17 -27.08 30.33
C ALA A 66 -6.72 -26.00 29.32
N ASP A 67 -6.62 -26.37 28.03
CA ASP A 67 -6.22 -25.44 26.97
C ASP A 67 -7.33 -24.43 26.68
N LEU A 68 -8.58 -24.90 26.62
CA LEU A 68 -9.75 -24.04 26.38
C LEU A 68 -10.00 -23.06 27.53
N ASP A 69 -9.79 -23.46 28.79
CA ASP A 69 -9.89 -22.57 29.94
C ASP A 69 -8.80 -21.50 29.94
N THR A 70 -7.59 -21.87 29.51
CA THR A 70 -6.49 -20.90 29.37
C THR A 70 -6.78 -19.91 28.25
N LEU A 71 -7.22 -20.39 27.09
CA LEU A 71 -7.64 -19.54 25.97
C LEU A 71 -8.79 -18.61 26.39
N LYS A 72 -9.79 -19.11 27.12
CA LYS A 72 -10.91 -18.32 27.62
C LYS A 72 -10.42 -17.16 28.50
N ARG A 73 -9.51 -17.43 29.44
CA ARG A 73 -8.93 -16.38 30.30
C ARG A 73 -8.18 -15.32 29.50
N VAL A 74 -7.44 -15.71 28.46
CA VAL A 74 -6.76 -14.77 27.56
C VAL A 74 -7.77 -13.89 26.82
N VAL A 75 -8.79 -14.50 26.19
CA VAL A 75 -9.83 -13.77 25.43
C VAL A 75 -10.65 -12.85 26.33
N ASP A 76 -11.08 -13.32 27.50
CA ASP A 76 -11.79 -12.51 28.48
C ASP A 76 -10.92 -11.35 28.95
N SER A 77 -9.65 -11.60 29.27
CA SER A 77 -8.72 -10.54 29.65
C SER A 77 -8.49 -9.53 28.52
N CYS A 78 -8.49 -9.96 27.26
CA CYS A 78 -8.40 -9.04 26.13
C CYS A 78 -9.63 -8.12 26.05
N ARG A 79 -10.83 -8.70 26.14
CA ARG A 79 -12.10 -7.97 26.14
C ARG A 79 -12.14 -6.95 27.28
N ASP A 80 -11.78 -7.38 28.48
CA ASP A 80 -11.85 -6.55 29.69
C ASP A 80 -10.80 -5.42 29.66
N ASN A 81 -9.76 -5.53 28.83
CA ASN A 81 -8.72 -4.52 28.60
C ASN A 81 -8.86 -3.78 27.26
N GLY A 82 -10.09 -3.67 26.74
CA GLY A 82 -10.41 -2.74 25.65
C GLY A 82 -10.14 -3.26 24.24
N ALA A 83 -9.98 -4.58 24.06
CA ALA A 83 -9.90 -5.17 22.73
C ALA A 83 -11.12 -4.81 21.87
N VAL A 84 -10.86 -4.32 20.66
CA VAL A 84 -11.87 -4.00 19.66
C VAL A 84 -11.68 -4.90 18.43
N ALA A 85 -12.74 -5.65 18.12
CA ALA A 85 -12.87 -6.38 16.86
C ALA A 85 -13.19 -5.40 15.73
N ARG A 86 -12.34 -5.36 14.72
CA ARG A 86 -12.42 -4.45 13.57
C ARG A 86 -12.30 -5.21 12.26
N ARG A 87 -12.79 -4.61 11.18
CA ARG A 87 -12.97 -5.27 9.88
C ARG A 87 -11.69 -5.84 9.27
N ASP A 88 -10.58 -5.15 9.46
CA ASP A 88 -9.25 -5.52 9.00
C ASP A 88 -8.54 -6.51 9.92
N CYS A 89 -9.09 -6.78 11.11
CA CYS A 89 -8.59 -7.81 12.02
C CYS A 89 -9.24 -9.17 11.77
N GLY A 90 -8.49 -10.25 12.04
CA GLY A 90 -8.98 -11.62 11.95
C GLY A 90 -8.76 -12.47 13.19
N VAL A 91 -9.43 -13.62 13.19
CA VAL A 91 -8.96 -14.82 13.92
C VAL A 91 -8.46 -15.79 12.87
N GLN A 92 -7.20 -16.20 12.99
CA GLN A 92 -6.58 -17.15 12.10
C GLN A 92 -6.45 -18.49 12.83
N VAL A 93 -6.98 -19.57 12.27
CA VAL A 93 -6.95 -20.90 12.89
C VAL A 93 -5.98 -21.80 12.14
N HIS A 94 -4.98 -22.32 12.83
CA HIS A 94 -4.06 -23.32 12.30
C HIS A 94 -4.48 -24.71 12.76
N ILE A 95 -4.58 -25.67 11.85
CA ILE A 95 -4.78 -27.09 12.17
C ILE A 95 -3.52 -27.86 11.75
N PHE A 96 -2.94 -28.63 12.68
CA PHE A 96 -1.76 -29.44 12.37
C PHE A 96 -2.09 -30.55 11.36
N VAL A 97 -1.30 -30.61 10.30
CA VAL A 97 -1.43 -31.56 9.18
C VAL A 97 -0.07 -32.05 8.68
N GLY A 98 0.97 -31.99 9.51
CA GLY A 98 2.36 -32.31 9.14
C GLY A 98 2.60 -33.76 8.72
N ASP A 99 1.64 -34.62 9.01
CA ASP A 99 1.57 -36.05 8.73
C ASP A 99 0.75 -36.38 7.47
N LEU A 100 0.16 -35.38 6.80
CA LEU A 100 -0.60 -35.60 5.57
C LEU A 100 0.30 -35.72 4.34
N GLU A 101 -0.16 -36.52 3.38
CA GLU A 101 0.45 -36.66 2.06
C GLU A 101 0.01 -35.56 1.08
N VAL A 102 0.71 -35.45 -0.05
CA VAL A 102 0.45 -34.42 -1.08
C VAL A 102 -1.01 -34.42 -1.56
N GLU A 103 -1.57 -35.60 -1.84
CA GLU A 103 -2.96 -35.70 -2.32
C GLU A 103 -3.99 -35.32 -1.25
N GLU A 104 -3.68 -35.51 0.03
CA GLU A 104 -4.55 -35.12 1.14
C GLU A 104 -4.58 -33.59 1.30
N LEU A 105 -3.43 -32.92 1.19
CA LEU A 105 -3.37 -31.45 1.16
C LEU A 105 -4.12 -30.88 -0.05
N LYS A 106 -4.00 -31.53 -1.21
CA LYS A 106 -4.73 -31.14 -2.43
C LYS A 106 -6.24 -31.18 -2.22
N ARG A 107 -6.78 -32.18 -1.53
CA ARG A 107 -8.22 -32.25 -1.22
C ARG A 107 -8.71 -31.07 -0.40
N ILE A 108 -7.94 -30.62 0.59
CA ILE A 108 -8.28 -29.43 1.40
C ILE A 108 -8.35 -28.18 0.50
N TYR A 109 -7.38 -28.03 -0.41
CA TYR A 109 -7.39 -26.95 -1.39
C TYR A 109 -8.58 -27.04 -2.36
N PHE A 110 -8.93 -28.24 -2.84
CA PHE A 110 -10.05 -28.44 -3.75
C PHE A 110 -11.39 -28.12 -3.11
N LEU A 111 -11.62 -28.54 -1.86
CA LEU A 111 -12.83 -28.17 -1.13
C LEU A 111 -12.96 -26.64 -1.04
N SER A 112 -11.87 -25.97 -0.68
CA SER A 112 -11.78 -24.50 -0.62
C SER A 112 -12.12 -23.86 -1.99
N TYR A 113 -11.58 -24.40 -3.08
CA TYR A 113 -11.85 -23.93 -4.44
C TYR A 113 -13.33 -24.02 -4.81
N TYR A 114 -13.93 -25.21 -4.73
CA TYR A 114 -15.32 -25.42 -5.14
C TYR A 114 -16.36 -24.76 -4.23
N THR A 115 -16.01 -24.51 -2.96
CA THR A 115 -16.91 -23.88 -1.99
C THR A 115 -16.65 -22.40 -1.78
N THR A 116 -15.85 -21.74 -2.64
CA THR A 116 -15.42 -20.35 -2.49
C THR A 116 -16.57 -19.37 -2.16
N ASN A 117 -17.67 -19.41 -2.93
CA ASN A 117 -18.78 -18.48 -2.72
C ASN A 117 -19.56 -18.80 -1.45
N ILE A 118 -19.71 -20.09 -1.13
CA ILE A 118 -20.34 -20.57 0.10
C ILE A 118 -19.53 -20.10 1.32
N LEU A 119 -18.20 -20.22 1.27
CA LEU A 119 -17.32 -19.77 2.35
C LEU A 119 -17.37 -18.25 2.53
N LYS A 120 -17.38 -17.48 1.42
CA LYS A 120 -17.51 -16.02 1.47
C LYS A 120 -18.80 -15.58 2.14
N GLU A 121 -19.92 -16.22 1.81
CA GLU A 121 -21.23 -15.95 2.40
C GLU A 121 -21.28 -16.37 3.87
N LEU A 122 -20.95 -17.63 4.16
CA LEU A 122 -21.06 -18.21 5.49
C LEU A 122 -20.15 -17.53 6.53
N CYS A 123 -18.93 -17.18 6.13
CA CYS A 123 -17.96 -16.53 7.01
C CYS A 123 -18.00 -14.99 6.92
N MET A 124 -18.95 -14.43 6.16
CA MET A 124 -19.13 -12.98 5.97
C MET A 124 -17.82 -12.28 5.61
N LEU A 125 -17.12 -12.79 4.59
CA LEU A 125 -15.83 -12.23 4.19
C LEU A 125 -16.00 -10.79 3.70
N PRO A 126 -15.01 -9.91 3.95
CA PRO A 126 -15.04 -8.56 3.41
C PRO A 126 -15.21 -8.57 1.88
N PRO A 127 -15.98 -7.64 1.31
CA PRO A 127 -16.26 -7.59 -0.13
C PRO A 127 -15.02 -7.34 -1.00
N TYR A 128 -13.90 -6.98 -0.38
CA TYR A 128 -12.61 -6.74 -1.01
C TYR A 128 -11.58 -7.85 -0.80
N CYS A 129 -11.96 -8.99 -0.21
CA CYS A 129 -11.01 -10.09 0.10
C CYS A 129 -10.19 -10.55 -1.11
N ASP A 130 -10.77 -10.56 -2.32
CA ASP A 130 -10.05 -10.93 -3.55
C ASP A 130 -9.08 -9.86 -4.06
N GLU A 131 -9.23 -8.60 -3.62
CA GLU A 131 -8.28 -7.53 -3.91
C GLU A 131 -7.06 -7.58 -2.98
N GLN A 132 -7.11 -8.36 -1.89
CA GLN A 132 -6.02 -8.54 -0.93
C GLN A 132 -5.04 -9.62 -1.36
N HIS A 133 -3.78 -9.48 -0.97
CA HIS A 133 -2.75 -10.49 -1.19
C HIS A 133 -2.78 -11.63 -0.17
N PHE A 134 -3.29 -11.38 1.04
CA PHE A 134 -3.20 -12.30 2.18
C PHE A 134 -4.51 -12.96 2.61
N ARG A 135 -5.60 -12.79 1.83
CA ARG A 135 -6.92 -13.38 2.12
C ARG A 135 -7.75 -13.63 0.85
N ARG A 136 -7.10 -13.79 -0.31
CA ARG A 136 -7.82 -13.98 -1.58
C ARG A 136 -8.44 -15.37 -1.70
N SER A 137 -9.50 -15.48 -2.51
CA SER A 137 -10.02 -16.77 -2.92
C SER A 137 -9.06 -17.53 -3.87
N PRO A 138 -9.11 -18.87 -3.86
CA PRO A 138 -8.39 -19.70 -4.83
C PRO A 138 -8.92 -19.48 -6.25
N GLU A 139 -8.02 -19.20 -7.20
CA GLU A 139 -8.38 -19.01 -8.61
C GLU A 139 -8.11 -20.26 -9.44
N THR A 140 -8.77 -20.35 -10.60
CA THR A 140 -8.60 -21.45 -11.56
C THR A 140 -7.13 -21.66 -11.95
N SER A 141 -6.34 -20.60 -12.06
CA SER A 141 -4.92 -20.69 -12.41
C SER A 141 -4.09 -21.44 -11.35
N TYR A 142 -4.39 -21.25 -10.06
CA TYR A 142 -3.75 -21.99 -8.97
C TYR A 142 -4.31 -23.41 -8.88
N PHE A 143 -5.63 -23.57 -9.08
CA PHE A 143 -6.26 -24.89 -9.10
C PHE A 143 -5.61 -25.83 -10.12
N LEU A 144 -5.41 -25.37 -11.37
CA LEU A 144 -4.76 -26.18 -12.41
C LEU A 144 -3.33 -26.58 -12.02
N ARG A 145 -2.54 -25.66 -11.46
CA ARG A 145 -1.19 -25.98 -10.96
C ARG A 145 -1.22 -27.02 -9.84
N VAL A 146 -2.15 -26.88 -8.90
CA VAL A 146 -2.32 -27.83 -7.79
C VAL A 146 -2.74 -29.21 -8.30
N CYS A 147 -3.58 -29.30 -9.33
CA CYS A 147 -3.91 -30.58 -9.99
C CYS A 147 -2.66 -31.26 -10.56
N GLU A 148 -1.76 -30.50 -11.17
CA GLU A 148 -0.53 -31.00 -11.80
C GLU A 148 0.59 -31.35 -10.81
N ALA A 149 0.53 -30.83 -9.58
CA ALA A 149 1.54 -31.08 -8.56
C ALA A 149 1.58 -32.55 -8.14
N LYS A 150 2.79 -33.14 -8.16
CA LYS A 150 3.05 -34.57 -7.85
C LYS A 150 3.88 -34.77 -6.58
N SER A 151 4.48 -33.70 -6.07
CA SER A 151 5.34 -33.71 -4.89
C SER A 151 5.07 -32.50 -3.99
N PHE A 152 5.54 -32.54 -2.74
CA PHE A 152 5.51 -31.37 -1.86
C PHE A 152 6.25 -30.18 -2.46
N SER A 153 7.36 -30.42 -3.16
CA SER A 153 8.10 -29.39 -3.88
C SER A 153 7.21 -28.76 -4.95
N ASP A 154 6.56 -29.54 -5.81
CA ASP A 154 5.68 -28.97 -6.85
C ASP A 154 4.54 -28.16 -6.24
N LEU A 155 3.95 -28.66 -5.14
CA LEU A 155 2.86 -27.99 -4.44
C LEU A 155 3.32 -26.68 -3.79
N GLU A 156 4.54 -26.62 -3.24
CA GLU A 156 5.16 -25.40 -2.72
C GLU A 156 5.32 -24.34 -3.83
N HIS A 157 5.86 -24.76 -4.98
CA HIS A 157 6.09 -23.90 -6.15
C HIS A 157 4.78 -23.34 -6.75
N CYS A 158 3.63 -23.99 -6.53
CA CYS A 158 2.34 -23.49 -6.99
C CYS A 158 1.97 -22.11 -6.40
N PHE A 159 2.49 -21.81 -5.21
CA PHE A 159 2.12 -20.65 -4.40
C PHE A 159 3.27 -19.68 -4.12
N GLU A 160 4.51 -19.99 -4.54
CA GLU A 160 5.66 -19.10 -4.39
C GLU A 160 5.41 -17.70 -4.98
N SER A 161 5.87 -16.67 -4.29
CA SER A 161 5.78 -15.28 -4.72
C SER A 161 7.02 -14.49 -4.31
N ASN A 162 7.31 -13.39 -5.03
CA ASN A 162 8.41 -12.49 -4.68
C ASN A 162 8.04 -11.49 -3.55
N HIS A 163 6.94 -11.72 -2.82
CA HIS A 163 6.53 -10.90 -1.68
C HIS A 163 7.41 -11.19 -0.46
N ASN A 164 7.49 -10.28 0.52
CA ASN A 164 8.30 -10.47 1.73
C ASN A 164 7.95 -11.74 2.53
N LYS A 165 6.69 -12.21 2.47
CA LYS A 165 6.20 -13.43 3.15
C LYS A 165 6.35 -14.71 2.29
N GLY A 166 6.93 -14.63 1.09
CA GLY A 166 7.33 -15.77 0.25
C GLY A 166 6.22 -16.53 -0.49
N PHE A 167 4.97 -16.46 -0.04
CA PHE A 167 3.85 -17.23 -0.60
C PHE A 167 2.59 -16.39 -0.78
N ILE A 168 1.81 -16.73 -1.80
CA ILE A 168 0.41 -16.31 -1.92
C ILE A 168 -0.40 -17.01 -0.83
N ARG A 169 -1.15 -16.27 -0.02
CA ARG A 169 -1.97 -16.82 1.06
C ARG A 169 -3.45 -16.71 0.72
N HIS A 170 -4.06 -17.86 0.46
CA HIS A 170 -5.51 -17.95 0.26
C HIS A 170 -6.25 -17.86 1.60
N PHE A 171 -7.56 -17.63 1.58
CA PHE A 171 -8.35 -17.59 2.81
C PHE A 171 -8.38 -18.92 3.59
N VAL A 172 -8.05 -20.04 2.93
CA VAL A 172 -7.76 -21.37 3.49
C VAL A 172 -6.42 -21.73 2.88
N ASN A 173 -5.38 -21.46 3.65
CA ASN A 173 -4.01 -21.39 3.21
C ASN A 173 -3.27 -22.71 3.49
N ILE A 174 -3.18 -23.56 2.46
CA ILE A 174 -2.35 -24.77 2.55
C ILE A 174 -0.85 -24.48 2.46
N SER A 175 -0.43 -23.28 2.00
CA SER A 175 1.00 -22.90 1.99
C SER A 175 1.60 -22.79 3.39
N SER A 176 0.76 -22.64 4.42
CA SER A 176 1.16 -22.72 5.82
C SER A 176 1.83 -24.06 6.17
N TYR A 177 1.59 -25.12 5.39
CA TYR A 177 2.24 -26.42 5.57
C TYR A 177 3.76 -26.33 5.44
N PHE A 178 4.27 -25.51 4.51
CA PHE A 178 5.70 -25.38 4.23
C PHE A 178 6.45 -24.56 5.29
N VAL A 179 5.73 -23.83 6.14
CA VAL A 179 6.30 -23.01 7.21
C VAL A 179 6.06 -23.62 8.59
N ARG A 180 4.81 -24.02 8.88
CA ARG A 180 4.36 -24.44 10.22
C ARG A 180 3.76 -25.85 10.26
N LYS A 181 3.75 -26.59 9.13
CA LYS A 181 3.12 -27.92 9.03
C LYS A 181 1.62 -27.92 9.38
N THR A 182 0.94 -26.82 9.04
CA THR A 182 -0.48 -26.60 9.32
C THR A 182 -1.27 -26.19 8.07
N VAL A 183 -2.59 -26.34 8.09
CA VAL A 183 -3.50 -25.55 7.24
C VAL A 183 -4.00 -24.38 8.05
N GLU A 184 -3.94 -23.19 7.46
CA GLU A 184 -4.29 -21.94 8.12
C GLU A 184 -5.58 -21.37 7.54
N PHE A 185 -6.56 -21.13 8.40
CA PHE A 185 -7.86 -20.57 8.06
C PHE A 185 -7.86 -19.07 8.38
N ARG A 186 -7.73 -18.25 7.34
CA ARG A 186 -7.74 -16.79 7.40
C ARG A 186 -9.13 -16.22 7.04
N ILE A 187 -10.19 -17.02 7.14
CA ILE A 187 -11.57 -16.68 6.73
C ILE A 187 -12.39 -15.96 7.81
N PHE A 188 -11.98 -16.01 9.08
CA PHE A 188 -12.82 -15.53 10.18
C PHE A 188 -12.54 -14.06 10.53
N ASN A 189 -13.61 -13.31 10.80
CA ASN A 189 -13.51 -11.96 11.35
C ASN A 189 -13.03 -12.00 12.81
N SER A 190 -12.40 -10.91 13.27
CA SER A 190 -12.01 -10.76 14.68
C SER A 190 -13.23 -10.80 15.61
N THR A 191 -13.05 -11.33 16.83
CA THR A 191 -14.11 -11.42 17.85
C THR A 191 -13.50 -11.38 19.26
N THR A 192 -14.21 -10.80 20.21
CA THR A 192 -13.89 -10.86 21.66
C THR A 192 -14.77 -11.87 22.41
N ASP A 193 -15.60 -12.64 21.69
CA ASP A 193 -16.43 -13.70 22.24
C ASP A 193 -15.71 -15.05 22.15
N PHE A 194 -15.49 -15.67 23.31
CA PHE A 194 -14.82 -16.97 23.41
C PHE A 194 -15.58 -18.10 22.68
N ASN A 195 -16.91 -18.11 22.74
CA ASN A 195 -17.71 -19.14 22.09
C ASN A 195 -17.65 -19.01 20.56
N GLU A 196 -17.64 -17.77 20.03
CA GLU A 196 -17.39 -17.53 18.60
C GLU A 196 -16.00 -18.06 18.20
N MET A 197 -14.97 -17.83 19.01
CA MET A 197 -13.62 -18.34 18.76
C MET A 197 -13.58 -19.87 18.73
N VAL A 198 -14.27 -20.55 19.66
CA VAL A 198 -14.43 -22.01 19.66
C VAL A 198 -15.16 -22.48 18.40
N ARG A 199 -16.16 -21.74 17.90
CA ARG A 199 -16.84 -22.06 16.65
C ARG A 199 -15.91 -21.95 15.44
N CYS A 200 -15.01 -20.96 15.38
CA CYS A 200 -13.97 -20.87 14.36
C CYS A 200 -13.03 -22.10 14.38
N ILE A 201 -12.60 -22.52 15.58
CA ILE A 201 -11.78 -23.72 15.76
C ILE A 201 -12.52 -24.97 15.24
N MET A 202 -13.76 -25.16 15.66
CA MET A 202 -14.59 -26.30 15.26
C MET A 202 -14.91 -26.29 13.76
N PHE A 203 -15.07 -25.11 13.15
CA PHE A 203 -15.20 -24.96 11.71
C PHE A 203 -13.97 -25.54 11.01
N ALA A 204 -12.77 -25.11 11.40
CA ALA A 204 -11.52 -25.54 10.78
C ALA A 204 -11.33 -27.06 10.87
N TYR A 205 -11.59 -27.66 12.04
CA TYR A 205 -11.56 -29.11 12.21
C TYR A 205 -12.54 -29.83 11.28
N ARG A 206 -13.81 -29.41 11.24
CA ARG A 206 -14.85 -30.06 10.42
C ARG A 206 -14.59 -29.89 8.92
N PHE A 207 -14.02 -28.76 8.52
CA PHE A 207 -13.63 -28.52 7.14
C PHE A 207 -12.53 -29.49 6.69
N VAL A 208 -11.46 -29.63 7.49
CA VAL A 208 -10.36 -30.57 7.17
C VAL A 208 -10.87 -32.01 7.21
N ASP A 209 -11.68 -32.39 8.20
CA ASP A 209 -12.26 -33.74 8.29
C ASP A 209 -13.06 -34.11 7.05
N TYR A 210 -13.94 -33.20 6.61
CA TYR A 210 -14.74 -33.42 5.41
C TYR A 210 -13.87 -33.56 4.16
N ALA A 211 -12.88 -32.67 4.01
CA ALA A 211 -11.96 -32.70 2.86
C ALA A 211 -11.19 -34.03 2.77
N LEU A 212 -10.78 -34.60 3.89
CA LEU A 212 -9.98 -35.84 3.89
C LEU A 212 -10.83 -37.10 3.63
N LYS A 213 -12.11 -37.07 3.98
CA LYS A 213 -13.05 -38.19 3.82
C LYS A 213 -13.76 -38.24 2.46
N HIS A 214 -13.63 -37.20 1.63
CA HIS A 214 -14.36 -37.04 0.38
C HIS A 214 -13.42 -36.65 -0.76
N ASP A 215 -13.94 -36.63 -1.98
CA ASP A 215 -13.17 -36.30 -3.17
C ASP A 215 -13.69 -35.07 -3.92
N ILE A 216 -13.05 -34.78 -5.06
CA ILE A 216 -13.35 -33.61 -5.86
C ILE A 216 -14.77 -33.62 -6.45
N ASP A 217 -15.35 -34.79 -6.70
CA ASP A 217 -16.69 -34.89 -7.28
C ASP A 217 -17.74 -34.60 -6.22
N ASP A 218 -17.52 -35.00 -4.97
CA ASP A 218 -18.33 -34.55 -3.83
C ASP A 218 -18.30 -33.02 -3.69
N PHE A 219 -17.13 -32.40 -3.82
CA PHE A 219 -16.98 -30.95 -3.61
C PHE A 219 -17.74 -30.13 -4.66
N LYS A 220 -17.78 -30.60 -5.91
CA LYS A 220 -18.51 -29.96 -7.02
C LYS A 220 -20.02 -29.87 -6.79
N THR A 221 -20.58 -30.73 -5.94
CA THR A 221 -22.02 -30.78 -5.69
C THR A 221 -22.52 -29.66 -4.77
N PHE A 222 -21.63 -28.96 -4.07
CA PHE A 222 -22.03 -27.86 -3.19
C PHE A 222 -22.43 -26.62 -3.99
N THR A 223 -23.70 -26.23 -3.87
CA THR A 223 -24.23 -25.03 -4.54
C THR A 223 -24.77 -23.96 -3.58
N ILE A 224 -25.14 -24.35 -2.36
CA ILE A 224 -25.75 -23.47 -1.36
C ILE A 224 -25.18 -23.71 0.04
N VAL A 225 -25.20 -22.67 0.89
CA VAL A 225 -24.72 -22.71 2.28
C VAL A 225 -25.39 -23.80 3.11
N ALA A 226 -26.72 -23.95 2.98
CA ALA A 226 -27.49 -24.91 3.79
C ALA A 226 -27.03 -26.37 3.59
N ASP A 227 -26.73 -26.78 2.35
CA ASP A 227 -26.23 -28.14 2.07
C ASP A 227 -24.80 -28.33 2.59
N PHE A 228 -23.94 -27.33 2.39
CA PHE A 228 -22.58 -27.34 2.92
C PHE A 228 -22.56 -27.53 4.44
N VAL A 229 -23.31 -26.72 5.17
CA VAL A 229 -23.45 -26.83 6.63
C VAL A 229 -24.01 -28.19 7.03
N LYS A 230 -25.04 -28.69 6.33
CA LYS A 230 -25.66 -29.98 6.65
C LYS A 230 -24.69 -31.16 6.49
N ARG A 231 -23.84 -31.16 5.46
CA ARG A 231 -22.93 -32.28 5.14
C ARG A 231 -21.61 -32.19 5.90
N THR A 232 -21.00 -31.01 5.94
CA THR A 232 -19.72 -30.78 6.66
C THR A 232 -19.91 -30.64 8.16
N LYS A 233 -21.13 -30.31 8.60
CA LYS A 233 -21.47 -29.98 9.98
C LYS A 233 -20.75 -28.75 10.52
N VAL A 234 -20.15 -27.89 9.70
CA VAL A 234 -19.50 -26.67 10.22
C VAL A 234 -20.49 -25.77 10.99
N PRO A 235 -20.03 -25.02 12.02
CA PRO A 235 -20.87 -24.02 12.70
C PRO A 235 -21.31 -22.88 11.77
N THR A 236 -22.46 -22.27 12.07
CA THR A 236 -23.02 -21.14 11.28
C THR A 236 -22.98 -19.78 11.97
N ASP A 237 -22.95 -19.76 13.31
CA ASP A 237 -22.91 -18.53 14.10
C ASP A 237 -21.47 -18.01 14.25
N LEU A 238 -20.85 -17.67 13.12
CA LEU A 238 -19.46 -17.23 13.05
C LEU A 238 -19.35 -15.71 13.31
N PRO A 239 -18.15 -15.20 13.68
CA PRO A 239 -17.91 -13.77 13.91
C PRO A 239 -18.43 -12.88 12.78
N LYS A 240 -19.29 -11.92 13.12
CA LYS A 240 -19.85 -10.94 12.18
C LYS A 240 -18.75 -10.03 11.63
N LEU A 241 -18.96 -9.55 10.41
CA LEU A 241 -18.08 -8.56 9.78
C LEU A 241 -18.27 -7.19 10.45
N PRO A 242 -17.25 -6.60 11.12
CA PRO A 242 -17.38 -5.28 11.72
C PRO A 242 -17.49 -4.16 10.67
N HIS A 243 -17.97 -2.98 11.06
CA HIS A 243 -17.96 -1.79 10.21
C HIS A 243 -16.54 -1.38 9.85
N SER A 244 -16.38 -0.79 8.66
CA SER A 244 -15.10 -0.21 8.28
C SER A 244 -14.89 1.13 8.99
N LEU A 245 -13.67 1.42 9.45
CA LEU A 245 -13.27 2.78 9.78
C LEU A 245 -13.58 3.71 8.60
N ILE A 246 -14.02 4.92 8.89
CA ILE A 246 -14.06 5.98 7.87
C ILE A 246 -12.66 6.45 7.46
N PHE A 247 -11.61 6.01 8.18
CA PHE A 247 -10.22 6.21 7.84
C PHE A 247 -9.60 4.90 7.30
N PHE A 248 -9.75 4.62 6.00
CA PHE A 248 -9.13 3.48 5.31
C PHE A 248 -8.46 3.83 3.98
N SER A 249 -7.14 3.60 3.90
CA SER A 249 -6.43 3.63 2.61
C SER A 249 -6.97 2.59 1.60
N SER A 250 -6.42 2.58 0.37
CA SER A 250 -6.82 1.58 -0.63
C SER A 250 -6.52 0.15 -0.15
N VAL A 251 -7.28 -0.84 -0.66
CA VAL A 251 -7.12 -2.26 -0.28
C VAL A 251 -5.67 -2.74 -0.43
N ARG A 252 -5.00 -2.34 -1.52
CA ARG A 252 -3.57 -2.66 -1.75
C ARG A 252 -2.63 -2.14 -0.67
N ARG A 253 -2.95 -1.00 -0.05
CA ARG A 253 -2.11 -0.48 1.04
C ARG A 253 -2.40 -1.18 2.37
N MET A 254 -3.61 -1.71 2.55
CA MET A 254 -3.92 -2.54 3.71
C MET A 254 -3.06 -3.81 3.75
N ASP A 255 -2.74 -4.41 2.59
CA ASP A 255 -1.85 -5.58 2.51
C ASP A 255 -0.45 -5.32 3.09
N VAL A 256 0.04 -4.09 3.01
CA VAL A 256 1.35 -3.70 3.58
C VAL A 256 1.20 -2.96 4.92
N SER A 257 0.06 -3.17 5.59
CA SER A 257 -0.29 -2.54 6.87
C SER A 257 -0.15 -1.01 6.82
N ASP A 258 -0.46 -0.38 5.69
CA ASP A 258 -0.53 1.07 5.50
C ASP A 258 -1.99 1.50 5.36
N THR A 259 -2.71 1.56 6.47
CA THR A 259 -4.12 1.99 6.46
C THR A 259 -4.28 3.51 6.50
N ASN A 260 -3.17 4.27 6.44
CA ASN A 260 -3.21 5.73 6.48
C ASN A 260 -3.86 6.33 5.24
N HIS A 261 -4.88 7.17 5.43
CA HIS A 261 -5.32 8.10 4.39
C HIS A 261 -4.36 9.27 4.29
N LYS A 262 -3.83 9.46 3.09
CA LYS A 262 -3.12 10.69 2.74
C LYS A 262 -4.11 11.74 2.29
N SER A 263 -3.79 13.00 2.59
CA SER A 263 -4.50 14.14 2.03
C SER A 263 -4.64 14.06 0.52
N LEU A 264 -5.86 14.20 0.02
CA LEU A 264 -6.17 14.13 -1.41
C LEU A 264 -6.23 15.53 -2.01
N ALA A 265 -5.36 15.81 -2.97
CA ALA A 265 -5.45 17.06 -3.72
C ALA A 265 -6.72 17.03 -4.61
N LEU A 266 -7.71 17.86 -4.29
CA LEU A 266 -8.97 17.88 -5.03
C LEU A 266 -8.80 18.48 -6.43
N SER A 267 -8.94 17.63 -7.44
CA SER A 267 -9.06 18.07 -8.84
C SER A 267 -10.30 18.96 -9.05
N ASN A 268 -10.34 19.74 -10.13
CA ASN A 268 -11.52 20.56 -10.45
C ASN A 268 -12.83 19.75 -10.52
N PRO A 269 -12.88 18.53 -11.12
CA PRO A 269 -14.07 17.70 -11.08
C PRO A 269 -14.49 17.27 -9.67
N MET A 270 -13.53 16.89 -8.81
CA MET A 270 -13.81 16.55 -7.41
C MET A 270 -14.36 17.77 -6.67
N MET A 271 -13.79 18.93 -6.93
CA MET A 271 -14.24 20.15 -6.28
C MET A 271 -15.68 20.51 -6.68
N SER A 272 -15.99 20.38 -7.98
CA SER A 272 -17.35 20.60 -8.49
C SER A 272 -18.38 19.66 -7.84
N LEU A 273 -18.01 18.42 -7.54
CA LEU A 273 -18.89 17.48 -6.87
C LEU A 273 -19.25 17.93 -5.46
N VAL A 274 -18.27 18.38 -4.66
CA VAL A 274 -18.56 18.90 -3.31
C VAL A 274 -19.44 20.13 -3.42
N LEU A 275 -19.12 21.08 -4.31
CA LEU A 275 -19.89 22.32 -4.46
C LEU A 275 -21.38 22.08 -4.76
N LYS A 276 -21.67 21.10 -5.64
CA LYS A 276 -23.02 20.76 -6.08
C LYS A 276 -23.82 19.91 -5.07
N ASN A 277 -23.13 19.23 -4.16
CA ASN A 277 -23.75 18.29 -3.20
C ASN A 277 -23.74 18.81 -1.76
N THR A 278 -23.35 20.07 -1.55
CA THR A 278 -23.45 20.74 -0.26
C THR A 278 -24.20 22.07 -0.43
N GLY A 279 -24.88 22.51 0.63
CA GLY A 279 -25.59 23.77 0.73
C GLY A 279 -24.66 24.97 0.90
N ALA A 280 -25.23 26.07 1.41
CA ALA A 280 -24.55 27.35 1.56
C ALA A 280 -23.47 27.36 2.66
N ARG A 281 -23.57 26.44 3.64
CA ARG A 281 -22.64 26.32 4.76
C ARG A 281 -22.05 24.92 4.81
N ILE A 282 -20.74 24.81 5.03
CA ILE A 282 -20.00 23.55 5.06
C ILE A 282 -19.01 23.55 6.23
N VAL A 283 -18.89 22.41 6.90
CA VAL A 283 -17.93 22.17 8.00
C VAL A 283 -16.78 21.36 7.45
N CYS A 284 -15.58 21.93 7.36
CA CYS A 284 -14.39 21.25 6.87
C CYS A 284 -13.53 20.78 8.04
N VAL A 285 -13.14 19.52 8.00
CA VAL A 285 -12.28 18.91 9.03
C VAL A 285 -10.89 18.71 8.45
N ASN A 286 -9.90 19.28 9.14
CA ASN A 286 -8.47 19.10 8.89
C ASN A 286 -8.00 19.53 7.50
N PRO A 287 -7.74 20.84 7.34
CA PRO A 287 -7.48 21.42 6.02
C PRO A 287 -6.16 20.91 5.43
N GLN A 288 -6.11 20.73 4.11
CA GLN A 288 -4.85 20.48 3.41
C GLN A 288 -4.17 21.83 3.08
N LEU A 289 -3.53 22.45 4.08
CA LEU A 289 -2.97 23.81 3.97
C LEU A 289 -4.00 24.83 3.46
N TYR A 290 -5.26 24.68 3.88
CA TYR A 290 -6.41 25.50 3.52
C TYR A 290 -6.73 25.57 2.02
N SER A 291 -6.11 24.72 1.19
CA SER A 291 -6.27 24.79 -0.27
C SER A 291 -7.68 24.49 -0.76
N THR A 292 -8.41 23.64 -0.05
CA THR A 292 -9.80 23.29 -0.37
C THR A 292 -10.76 24.34 0.19
N GLU A 293 -10.52 24.74 1.42
CA GLU A 293 -11.33 25.68 2.20
C GLU A 293 -11.36 27.06 1.53
N VAL A 294 -10.21 27.57 1.09
CA VAL A 294 -10.08 28.81 0.31
C VAL A 294 -10.88 28.76 -1.01
N ARG A 295 -10.99 27.58 -1.64
CA ARG A 295 -11.77 27.43 -2.88
C ARG A 295 -13.26 27.37 -2.59
N LEU A 296 -13.65 26.70 -1.51
CA LEU A 296 -15.04 26.62 -1.06
C LEU A 296 -15.56 27.98 -0.62
N SER A 297 -14.74 28.77 0.08
CA SER A 297 -15.11 30.08 0.62
C SER A 297 -15.47 31.12 -0.44
N ALA A 298 -15.14 30.87 -1.70
CA ALA A 298 -15.58 31.72 -2.82
C ALA A 298 -17.11 31.70 -3.02
N THR A 299 -17.80 30.64 -2.56
CA THR A 299 -19.24 30.44 -2.79
C THR A 299 -20.01 29.93 -1.57
N LYS A 300 -19.32 29.56 -0.48
CA LYS A 300 -19.92 28.95 0.71
C LYS A 300 -19.37 29.60 1.98
N SER A 301 -20.18 29.59 3.04
CA SER A 301 -19.73 29.82 4.41
C SER A 301 -18.99 28.56 4.89
N VAL A 302 -17.72 28.70 5.29
CA VAL A 302 -16.87 27.57 5.70
C VAL A 302 -16.57 27.68 7.19
N VAL A 303 -16.84 26.60 7.91
CA VAL A 303 -16.39 26.38 9.29
C VAL A 303 -15.23 25.41 9.25
N VAL A 304 -14.17 25.67 10.00
CA VAL A 304 -12.99 24.80 10.05
C VAL A 304 -12.86 24.17 11.43
N PHE A 305 -12.77 22.84 11.48
CA PHE A 305 -12.26 22.10 12.62
C PHE A 305 -10.85 21.62 12.30
N CYS A 306 -9.89 21.95 13.15
CA CYS A 306 -8.49 21.61 12.95
C CYS A 306 -7.88 20.99 14.20
N ASN A 307 -7.18 19.87 14.03
CA ASN A 307 -6.39 19.20 15.06
C ASN A 307 -4.92 19.03 14.62
N ASP A 308 -4.50 19.75 13.58
CA ASP A 308 -3.14 19.77 13.06
C ASP A 308 -2.37 21.00 13.55
N GLU A 309 -1.20 20.76 14.11
CA GLU A 309 -0.34 21.82 14.61
C GLU A 309 0.15 22.76 13.50
N PHE A 310 0.56 22.24 12.35
CA PHE A 310 1.08 23.08 11.27
C PHE A 310 -0.01 23.98 10.69
N ASN A 311 -1.22 23.45 10.48
CA ASN A 311 -2.35 24.25 10.02
C ASN A 311 -2.84 25.22 11.11
N ASN A 312 -2.79 24.85 12.39
CA ASN A 312 -3.12 25.76 13.50
C ASN A 312 -2.13 26.93 13.56
N LEU A 313 -0.85 26.69 13.34
CA LEU A 313 0.16 27.75 13.27
C LEU A 313 -0.15 28.79 12.18
N LEU A 314 -0.68 28.38 11.03
CA LEU A 314 -1.14 29.33 10.01
C LEU A 314 -2.28 30.22 10.52
N PHE A 315 -3.22 29.65 11.28
CA PHE A 315 -4.29 30.41 11.94
C PHE A 315 -3.72 31.35 13.00
N ASP A 316 -2.81 30.88 13.85
CA ASP A 316 -2.19 31.68 14.91
C ASP A 316 -1.39 32.87 14.38
N ILE A 317 -0.69 32.71 13.25
CA ILE A 317 0.02 33.82 12.59
C ILE A 317 -0.95 34.94 12.19
N VAL A 318 -2.14 34.59 11.70
CA VAL A 318 -3.15 35.53 11.20
C VAL A 318 -3.96 36.14 12.35
N ARG A 319 -4.46 35.32 13.27
CA ARG A 319 -5.47 35.72 14.27
C ARG A 319 -4.89 35.98 15.66
N ASN A 320 -3.77 35.33 15.99
CA ASN A 320 -3.16 35.39 17.33
C ASN A 320 -1.79 36.09 17.34
N GLY A 321 -1.35 36.64 16.20
CA GLY A 321 -0.13 37.45 16.11
C GLY A 321 1.19 36.67 16.21
N VAL A 322 1.19 35.34 16.08
CA VAL A 322 2.42 34.53 16.13
C VAL A 322 3.37 34.94 15.00
N ARG A 323 4.66 35.05 15.30
CA ARG A 323 5.74 35.35 14.35
C ARG A 323 6.87 34.36 14.52
N ILE A 324 7.54 34.04 13.41
CA ILE A 324 8.63 33.09 13.35
C ILE A 324 9.86 33.83 12.83
N THR A 325 10.99 33.62 13.48
CA THR A 325 12.32 34.04 13.05
C THR A 325 13.13 32.81 12.67
N TYR A 326 13.56 32.72 11.42
CA TYR A 326 14.33 31.57 10.93
C TYR A 326 15.80 31.69 11.30
N ASP A 327 16.38 30.58 11.74
CA ASP A 327 17.78 30.49 12.13
C ASP A 327 18.46 29.25 11.53
N ASN A 328 19.70 28.97 11.96
CA ASN A 328 20.44 27.76 11.58
C ASN A 328 20.41 27.51 10.05
N ARG A 329 19.97 26.32 9.62
CA ARG A 329 19.91 25.93 8.20
C ARG A 329 18.82 26.63 7.40
N ALA A 330 17.89 27.31 8.07
CA ALA A 330 16.82 28.09 7.45
C ALA A 330 17.08 29.60 7.50
N LYS A 331 18.21 30.07 8.06
CA LYS A 331 18.52 31.49 8.23
C LYS A 331 18.37 32.32 6.94
N TRP A 332 18.74 31.76 5.79
CA TRP A 332 18.59 32.41 4.48
C TRP A 332 17.14 32.77 4.12
N LEU A 333 16.15 32.12 4.74
CA LEU A 333 14.74 32.40 4.52
C LEU A 333 14.30 33.66 5.28
N GLN A 334 15.04 34.07 6.32
CA GLN A 334 14.74 35.27 7.10
C GLN A 334 14.81 36.54 6.25
N ASP A 335 15.67 36.58 5.23
CA ASP A 335 15.81 37.70 4.30
C ASP A 335 14.51 37.99 3.51
N TYR A 336 13.65 36.98 3.36
CA TYR A 336 12.35 37.07 2.67
C TYR A 336 11.17 37.20 3.64
N ASN A 337 11.43 37.06 4.94
CA ASN A 337 10.44 37.08 5.99
C ASN A 337 10.05 38.53 6.36
N GLY A 338 9.15 38.70 7.34
CA GLY A 338 8.80 40.01 7.90
C GLY A 338 7.56 39.95 8.78
N ASP A 339 7.07 41.09 9.23
CA ASP A 339 6.02 41.13 10.27
C ASP A 339 4.60 40.93 9.75
N SER A 340 4.39 40.96 8.42
CA SER A 340 3.06 40.75 7.86
C SER A 340 2.68 39.26 7.87
N PRO A 341 1.41 38.90 8.18
CA PRO A 341 0.94 37.52 8.13
C PRO A 341 1.19 36.84 6.78
N VAL A 342 1.08 37.60 5.68
CA VAL A 342 1.35 37.11 4.32
C VAL A 342 2.80 36.67 4.17
N LYS A 343 3.78 37.46 4.63
CA LYS A 343 5.20 37.10 4.55
C LYS A 343 5.53 35.89 5.43
N GLN A 344 5.02 35.89 6.66
CA GLN A 344 5.19 34.77 7.60
C GLN A 344 4.67 33.46 7.01
N ILE A 345 3.44 33.45 6.48
CA ILE A 345 2.86 32.26 5.83
C ILE A 345 3.62 31.88 4.56
N ALA A 346 4.02 32.85 3.72
CA ALA A 346 4.79 32.57 2.50
C ALA A 346 6.10 31.86 2.81
N CYS A 347 6.87 32.36 3.78
CA CYS A 347 8.10 31.72 4.24
C CYS A 347 7.81 30.35 4.84
N LEU A 348 6.78 30.21 5.68
CA LEU A 348 6.45 28.91 6.29
C LEU A 348 6.06 27.85 5.25
N LEU A 349 5.36 28.24 4.18
CA LEU A 349 5.06 27.36 3.04
C LEU A 349 6.30 26.95 2.26
N VAL A 350 7.28 27.84 2.09
CA VAL A 350 8.58 27.53 1.48
C VAL A 350 9.37 26.59 2.39
N PHE A 351 9.48 26.91 3.68
CA PHE A 351 10.14 26.11 4.70
C PHE A 351 9.64 24.65 4.66
N LYS A 352 8.31 24.46 4.68
CA LYS A 352 7.67 23.14 4.62
C LYS A 352 8.13 22.31 3.41
N LYS A 353 8.37 22.94 2.26
CA LYS A 353 8.80 22.27 1.02
C LYS A 353 10.28 21.90 1.04
N VAL A 354 11.13 22.69 1.70
CA VAL A 354 12.59 22.56 1.63
C VAL A 354 13.22 21.88 2.83
N GLN A 355 12.55 21.81 3.98
CA GLN A 355 13.13 21.28 5.23
C GLN A 355 13.71 19.86 5.11
N LEU A 356 13.14 19.01 4.24
CA LEU A 356 13.65 17.66 3.99
C LEU A 356 15.04 17.65 3.32
N LEU A 357 15.48 18.79 2.79
CA LEU A 357 16.78 18.99 2.15
C LEU A 357 17.86 19.47 3.13
N PHE A 358 17.54 19.69 4.41
CA PHE A 358 18.51 20.10 5.42
C PHE A 358 19.44 18.96 5.88
N ARG A 359 19.63 17.92 5.06
CA ARG A 359 20.52 16.76 5.32
C ARG A 359 21.92 17.00 4.78
N ASP A 360 22.92 16.38 5.38
CA ASP A 360 24.34 16.64 5.05
C ASP A 360 24.89 15.98 3.79
N SER A 361 24.07 15.29 3.00
CA SER A 361 24.56 14.66 1.77
C SER A 361 24.65 15.64 0.60
N ALA A 362 25.64 15.41 -0.28
CA ALA A 362 25.88 16.25 -1.46
C ALA A 362 24.64 16.41 -2.36
N PHE A 363 23.80 15.37 -2.46
CA PHE A 363 22.54 15.43 -3.19
C PHE A 363 21.57 16.48 -2.62
N HIS A 364 21.38 16.48 -1.30
CA HIS A 364 20.44 17.41 -0.65
C HIS A 364 20.95 18.85 -0.70
N LYS A 365 22.26 19.05 -0.47
CA LYS A 365 22.91 20.38 -0.56
C LYS A 365 22.73 21.01 -1.94
N ARG A 366 23.11 20.31 -3.02
CA ARG A 366 22.95 20.81 -4.41
C ARG A 366 21.49 21.13 -4.75
N LYS A 367 20.55 20.30 -4.28
CA LYS A 367 19.13 20.52 -4.52
C LYS A 367 18.59 21.74 -3.76
N LEU A 368 19.07 21.97 -2.53
CA LEU A 368 18.71 23.14 -1.74
C LEU A 368 19.30 24.42 -2.36
N GLU A 369 20.57 24.41 -2.75
CA GLU A 369 21.23 25.53 -3.46
C GLU A 369 20.48 25.91 -4.74
N ALA A 370 20.07 24.93 -5.55
CA ALA A 370 19.28 25.21 -6.76
C ALA A 370 17.93 25.89 -6.46
N ILE A 371 17.29 25.56 -5.33
CA ILE A 371 16.04 26.21 -4.89
C ILE A 371 16.32 27.62 -4.39
N ILE A 372 17.39 27.82 -3.60
CA ILE A 372 17.83 29.13 -3.12
C ILE A 372 18.17 30.06 -4.30
N ASN A 373 18.85 29.55 -5.33
CA ASN A 373 19.15 30.32 -6.54
C ASN A 373 17.89 30.70 -7.33
N ALA A 374 16.76 30.00 -7.12
CA ALA A 374 15.47 30.30 -7.71
C ALA A 374 14.48 30.93 -6.70
N MET A 375 14.98 31.52 -5.61
CA MET A 375 14.14 31.92 -4.48
C MET A 375 13.14 33.01 -4.83
N GLU A 376 13.52 34.03 -5.62
CA GLU A 376 12.61 35.12 -6.01
C GLU A 376 11.30 34.60 -6.61
N LYS A 377 11.39 33.69 -7.60
CA LYS A 377 10.22 33.06 -8.23
C LYS A 377 9.48 32.13 -7.27
N THR A 378 10.21 31.50 -6.35
CA THR A 378 9.65 30.55 -5.38
C THR A 378 8.82 31.27 -4.32
N ILE A 379 9.35 32.35 -3.76
CA ILE A 379 8.68 33.16 -2.75
C ILE A 379 7.49 33.92 -3.36
N GLU A 380 7.60 34.48 -4.56
CA GLU A 380 6.50 35.16 -5.25
C GLU A 380 5.27 34.24 -5.44
N ARG A 381 5.49 32.98 -5.80
CA ARG A 381 4.41 31.96 -5.88
C ARG A 381 3.84 31.62 -4.51
N ALA A 382 4.68 31.57 -3.47
CA ALA A 382 4.25 31.32 -2.10
C ALA A 382 3.41 32.48 -1.55
N THR A 383 3.81 33.73 -1.81
CA THR A 383 3.09 34.95 -1.44
C THR A 383 1.67 34.95 -2.00
N ARG A 384 1.48 34.66 -3.29
CA ARG A 384 0.13 34.55 -3.90
C ARG A 384 -0.75 33.50 -3.23
N SER A 385 -0.15 32.43 -2.70
CA SER A 385 -0.90 31.41 -1.96
C SER A 385 -1.22 31.89 -0.54
N ALA A 386 -0.25 32.53 0.10
CA ALA A 386 -0.38 33.10 1.45
C ALA A 386 -1.46 34.18 1.51
N GLU A 387 -1.55 35.08 0.54
CA GLU A 387 -2.59 36.12 0.47
C GLU A 387 -4.01 35.53 0.54
N ARG A 388 -4.25 34.43 -0.18
CA ARG A 388 -5.55 33.76 -0.20
C ARG A 388 -5.85 33.06 1.12
N ILE A 389 -4.83 32.46 1.74
CA ILE A 389 -4.94 31.81 3.05
C ILE A 389 -5.21 32.85 4.13
N VAL A 390 -4.46 33.96 4.17
CA VAL A 390 -4.64 35.06 5.13
C VAL A 390 -6.07 35.61 5.03
N LYS A 391 -6.50 35.99 3.82
CA LYS A 391 -7.87 36.52 3.60
C LYS A 391 -8.95 35.56 4.09
N PHE A 392 -8.76 34.26 3.88
CA PHE A 392 -9.70 33.24 4.35
C PHE A 392 -9.71 33.15 5.88
N LEU A 393 -8.53 33.03 6.50
CA LEU A 393 -8.38 32.85 7.94
C LEU A 393 -8.78 34.09 8.76
N GLU A 394 -8.75 35.28 8.15
CA GLU A 394 -9.23 36.51 8.77
C GLU A 394 -10.73 36.48 9.12
N SER A 395 -11.53 35.67 8.41
CA SER A 395 -12.99 35.72 8.49
C SER A 395 -13.68 34.38 8.71
N CYS A 396 -12.96 33.25 8.59
CA CYS A 396 -13.56 31.93 8.79
C CYS A 396 -13.92 31.69 10.27
N GLU A 397 -14.97 30.91 10.50
CA GLU A 397 -15.22 30.33 11.82
C GLU A 397 -14.25 29.16 12.02
N TYR A 398 -13.51 29.18 13.12
CA TYR A 398 -12.42 28.25 13.38
C TYR A 398 -12.55 27.61 14.76
N HIS A 399 -12.41 26.29 14.81
CA HIS A 399 -12.47 25.48 16.01
C HIS A 399 -11.26 24.57 16.08
N LEU A 400 -10.63 24.52 17.25
CA LEU A 400 -9.63 23.50 17.55
C LEU A 400 -10.36 22.19 17.92
N GLY A 401 -10.36 21.23 17.01
CA GLY A 401 -11.13 20.00 17.21
C GLY A 401 -10.97 18.93 16.13
N THR A 402 -11.51 17.76 16.44
CA THR A 402 -11.44 16.56 15.60
C THR A 402 -12.67 16.41 14.71
N LEU A 403 -12.72 15.34 13.92
CA LEU A 403 -13.94 14.92 13.25
C LEU A 403 -15.09 14.67 14.23
N ASN A 404 -14.83 14.08 15.40
CA ASN A 404 -15.87 13.82 16.40
C ASN A 404 -16.46 15.14 16.93
N ASP A 405 -15.61 16.16 17.15
CA ASP A 405 -16.07 17.51 17.53
C ASP A 405 -16.93 18.15 16.42
N ALA A 406 -16.52 18.01 15.15
CA ALA A 406 -17.28 18.50 14.01
C ALA A 406 -18.64 17.79 13.86
N ILE A 407 -18.72 16.50 14.18
CA ILE A 407 -19.97 15.72 14.18
C ILE A 407 -20.90 16.18 15.29
N ALA A 408 -20.36 16.44 16.48
CA ALA A 408 -21.12 17.01 17.58
C ALA A 408 -21.64 18.42 17.26
N TYR A 409 -20.87 19.21 16.52
CA TYR A 409 -21.28 20.52 16.00
C TYR A 409 -22.40 20.41 14.95
N GLY A 410 -22.33 19.39 14.09
CA GLY A 410 -23.36 19.02 13.13
C GLY A 410 -23.32 19.76 11.80
N GLY A 411 -24.37 19.56 10.99
CA GLY A 411 -24.49 20.11 9.64
C GLY A 411 -23.84 19.25 8.55
N GLU A 412 -23.38 19.90 7.47
CA GLU A 412 -22.74 19.21 6.34
C GLU A 412 -21.23 19.18 6.48
N ILE A 413 -20.71 18.05 6.93
CA ILE A 413 -19.31 17.85 7.24
C ILE A 413 -18.60 17.30 6.01
N PHE A 414 -17.47 17.92 5.68
CA PHE A 414 -16.55 17.46 4.67
C PHE A 414 -15.24 17.02 5.32
N PHE A 415 -15.01 15.70 5.28
CA PHE A 415 -13.83 15.05 5.84
C PHE A 415 -13.01 14.43 4.70
N GLN A 416 -11.69 14.46 4.81
CA GLN A 416 -10.82 13.84 3.81
C GLN A 416 -9.73 12.97 4.42
N PHE A 417 -9.08 13.42 5.49
CA PHE A 417 -7.95 12.74 6.09
C PHE A 417 -7.61 13.32 7.46
N ASP A 418 -6.80 12.56 8.19
CA ASP A 418 -6.22 12.95 9.48
C ASP A 418 -4.69 12.67 9.57
N ASP A 419 -4.05 12.14 8.52
CA ASP A 419 -2.59 11.90 8.55
C ASP A 419 -1.78 13.18 8.34
N TYR A 420 -1.02 13.53 9.38
CA TYR A 420 -0.16 14.71 9.46
C TYR A 420 1.33 14.41 9.39
N SER A 421 1.76 13.20 9.03
CA SER A 421 3.17 12.78 9.09
C SER A 421 4.14 13.81 8.48
N LYS A 422 3.79 14.38 7.32
CA LYS A 422 4.57 15.45 6.66
C LYS A 422 4.53 16.79 7.39
N ASN A 423 3.42 17.12 8.05
CA ASN A 423 3.26 18.33 8.83
C ASN A 423 4.04 18.21 10.15
N ASN A 424 3.92 17.08 10.86
CA ASN A 424 4.71 16.76 12.05
C ASN A 424 6.22 16.83 11.76
N THR A 425 6.67 16.29 10.61
CA THR A 425 8.09 16.38 10.20
C THR A 425 8.51 17.84 9.99
N ALA A 426 7.65 18.67 9.39
CA ALA A 426 7.92 20.09 9.19
C ALA A 426 7.96 20.85 10.52
N MET A 427 7.04 20.58 11.45
CA MET A 427 7.02 21.18 12.79
C MET A 427 8.27 20.82 13.59
N GLY A 428 8.70 19.55 13.55
CA GLY A 428 9.95 19.13 14.19
C GLY A 428 11.18 19.80 13.58
N ALA A 429 11.19 20.05 12.27
CA ALA A 429 12.26 20.81 11.63
C ALA A 429 12.19 22.31 11.97
N LEU A 430 10.99 22.88 12.06
CA LEU A 430 10.76 24.29 12.38
C LEU A 430 11.37 24.62 13.75
N ARG A 431 11.04 23.82 14.77
CA ARG A 431 11.61 23.97 16.13
C ARG A 431 13.13 23.87 16.22
N ARG A 432 13.79 23.26 15.22
CA ARG A 432 15.27 23.16 15.16
C ARG A 432 15.93 24.29 14.36
N HIS A 433 15.16 24.99 13.55
CA HIS A 433 15.65 25.94 12.55
C HIS A 433 14.87 27.26 12.57
N SER A 434 14.29 27.60 13.72
CA SER A 434 13.66 28.88 14.03
C SER A 434 13.51 29.03 15.54
N ASP A 435 13.03 30.20 15.96
CA ASP A 435 12.62 30.53 17.33
C ASP A 435 11.27 29.91 17.76
N TYR A 436 10.55 29.22 16.86
CA TYR A 436 9.25 28.65 17.18
C TYR A 436 9.35 27.50 18.20
N ASP A 437 8.72 27.65 19.36
CA ASP A 437 8.68 26.68 20.45
C ASP A 437 7.26 26.19 20.80
N GLY A 438 6.24 26.70 20.09
CA GLY A 438 4.84 26.38 20.34
C GLY A 438 4.54 24.87 20.25
N SER A 439 3.49 24.44 20.95
CA SER A 439 3.00 23.06 20.88
C SER A 439 1.48 22.98 20.90
N LEU A 440 0.93 22.10 20.08
CA LEU A 440 -0.51 21.80 20.04
C LEU A 440 -0.79 20.44 20.69
N SER A 441 -1.62 20.42 21.75
CA SER A 441 -2.14 19.19 22.32
C SER A 441 -3.19 18.59 21.38
N LYS A 442 -2.84 17.48 20.71
CA LYS A 442 -3.74 16.82 19.77
C LYS A 442 -4.80 16.03 20.51
N LYS A 443 -6.06 16.25 20.16
CA LYS A 443 -7.17 15.40 20.58
C LYS A 443 -7.16 14.07 19.81
N ARG A 444 -7.67 13.01 20.42
CA ARG A 444 -7.85 11.70 19.76
C ARG A 444 -9.08 11.76 18.85
N THR A 445 -8.96 11.28 17.61
CA THR A 445 -10.10 11.11 16.70
C THR A 445 -10.50 9.63 16.69
N HIS A 446 -11.79 9.32 16.79
CA HIS A 446 -12.31 7.96 16.64
C HIS A 446 -12.94 7.79 15.26
N TYR A 447 -12.57 6.74 14.53
CA TYR A 447 -13.05 6.48 13.16
C TYR A 447 -14.01 5.29 13.04
N LEU A 448 -14.17 4.49 14.10
CA LEU A 448 -15.09 3.36 14.10
C LEU A 448 -16.52 3.84 14.42
N ASN A 449 -17.52 3.32 13.70
CA ASN A 449 -18.94 3.59 13.92
C ASN A 449 -19.34 5.08 13.85
N VAL A 450 -18.57 5.89 13.13
CA VAL A 450 -18.76 7.35 13.04
C VAL A 450 -19.97 7.71 12.18
N THR A 451 -20.13 7.02 11.05
CA THR A 451 -21.18 7.31 10.06
C THR A 451 -22.49 6.62 10.38
N GLU A 452 -22.44 5.60 11.22
CA GLU A 452 -23.54 4.76 11.65
C GLU A 452 -24.38 5.44 12.75
N ASN A 453 -23.78 6.37 13.51
CA ASN A 453 -24.40 7.03 14.66
C ASN A 453 -24.32 8.57 14.55
N LEU A 454 -24.75 9.13 13.43
CA LEU A 454 -24.73 10.59 13.25
C LEU A 454 -25.90 11.26 13.99
N PRO A 455 -25.69 12.44 14.61
CA PRO A 455 -26.76 13.27 15.13
C PRO A 455 -27.76 13.68 14.04
N GLU A 456 -29.00 13.98 14.43
CA GLU A 456 -30.03 14.46 13.50
C GLU A 456 -29.57 15.75 12.80
N GLY A 457 -29.81 15.83 11.49
CA GLY A 457 -29.38 16.97 10.67
C GLY A 457 -27.88 16.97 10.29
N THR A 458 -27.10 16.00 10.77
CA THR A 458 -25.68 15.87 10.45
C THR A 458 -25.46 14.92 9.28
N SER A 459 -24.55 15.30 8.38
CA SER A 459 -24.14 14.45 7.26
C SER A 459 -22.64 14.56 7.02
N VAL A 460 -22.05 13.46 6.55
CA VAL A 460 -20.62 13.39 6.24
C VAL A 460 -20.45 13.16 4.75
N LEU A 461 -19.58 13.96 4.14
CA LEU A 461 -19.12 13.87 2.77
C LEU A 461 -17.61 13.61 2.78
N MET A 462 -17.15 12.58 2.06
CA MET A 462 -15.73 12.18 2.10
C MET A 462 -15.20 11.72 0.76
N PHE A 463 -14.00 12.16 0.41
CA PHE A 463 -13.23 11.49 -0.64
C PHE A 463 -12.36 10.38 -0.05
N SER A 464 -12.44 9.19 -0.63
CA SER A 464 -11.71 8.01 -0.18
C SER A 464 -11.18 7.19 -1.36
N ASP A 465 -10.01 6.57 -1.18
CA ASP A 465 -9.47 5.57 -2.10
C ASP A 465 -10.01 4.16 -1.80
N PHE A 466 -10.71 4.00 -0.67
CA PHE A 466 -11.32 2.75 -0.29
C PHE A 466 -12.72 2.64 -0.90
N ALA A 467 -12.92 1.58 -1.68
CA ALA A 467 -14.14 1.37 -2.45
C ALA A 467 -15.27 0.68 -1.66
N PHE A 468 -15.12 0.44 -0.34
CA PHE A 468 -15.98 -0.47 0.40
C PHE A 468 -16.46 0.10 1.75
N HIS A 469 -16.76 1.40 1.80
CA HIS A 469 -17.50 1.99 2.93
C HIS A 469 -19.00 1.64 2.79
N GLU A 470 -19.50 0.71 3.61
CA GLU A 470 -20.86 0.16 3.51
C GLU A 470 -21.93 1.06 4.12
N SER A 471 -21.57 1.84 5.14
CA SER A 471 -22.44 2.83 5.79
C SER A 471 -22.58 4.14 5.01
N MET A 472 -21.95 4.25 3.84
CA MET A 472 -21.99 5.45 3.02
C MET A 472 -22.34 5.13 1.56
N MET A 473 -23.05 6.06 0.92
CA MET A 473 -23.39 5.95 -0.50
C MET A 473 -22.28 6.52 -1.37
N LYS A 474 -21.88 5.77 -2.40
CA LYS A 474 -21.02 6.30 -3.48
C LYS A 474 -21.83 7.25 -4.37
N ILE A 475 -21.51 8.54 -4.30
CA ILE A 475 -22.20 9.58 -5.08
C ILE A 475 -21.35 10.10 -6.25
N GLY A 476 -20.04 9.84 -6.24
CA GLY A 476 -19.19 10.15 -7.38
C GLY A 476 -17.89 9.37 -7.43
N LYS A 477 -17.26 9.34 -8.61
CA LYS A 477 -15.95 8.73 -8.81
C LYS A 477 -15.11 9.60 -9.75
N VAL A 478 -13.88 9.90 -9.35
CA VAL A 478 -12.89 10.60 -10.18
C VAL A 478 -11.59 9.81 -10.14
N GLY A 479 -11.32 9.04 -11.19
CA GLY A 479 -10.17 8.13 -11.22
C GLY A 479 -10.34 6.99 -10.21
N TYR A 480 -9.43 6.88 -9.24
CA TYR A 480 -9.51 5.90 -8.14
C TYR A 480 -10.13 6.48 -6.87
N HIS A 481 -10.45 7.77 -6.84
CA HIS A 481 -11.07 8.44 -5.71
C HIS A 481 -12.60 8.33 -5.81
N TYR A 482 -13.23 7.90 -4.72
CA TYR A 482 -14.67 7.83 -4.55
C TYR A 482 -15.13 8.98 -3.67
N LEU A 483 -16.24 9.62 -4.04
CA LEU A 483 -16.95 10.54 -3.17
C LEU A 483 -18.10 9.80 -2.50
N TYR A 484 -18.06 9.76 -1.18
CA TYR A 484 -19.05 9.15 -0.32
C TYR A 484 -19.89 10.20 0.38
N SER A 485 -21.16 9.89 0.62
CA SER A 485 -22.04 10.66 1.49
C SER A 485 -22.91 9.75 2.37
N THR A 486 -23.20 10.19 3.59
CA THR A 486 -24.18 9.51 4.46
C THR A 486 -25.63 9.85 4.12
N LYS A 487 -25.89 10.85 3.26
CA LYS A 487 -27.24 11.18 2.80
C LYS A 487 -27.39 11.04 1.28
N PRO A 488 -28.60 10.72 0.77
CA PRO A 488 -28.82 10.61 -0.66
C PRO A 488 -28.57 11.95 -1.34
N MET A 489 -27.84 11.94 -2.46
CA MET A 489 -27.47 13.14 -3.21
C MET A 489 -28.03 13.12 -4.62
N ALA A 490 -28.55 14.27 -5.06
CA ALA A 490 -29.20 14.45 -6.36
C ALA A 490 -28.20 14.40 -7.53
N THR A 491 -26.98 14.92 -7.36
CA THR A 491 -25.99 14.95 -8.44
C THR A 491 -25.02 13.78 -8.32
N LYS A 492 -25.22 12.75 -9.14
CA LYS A 492 -24.28 11.64 -9.31
C LYS A 492 -23.38 11.89 -10.53
N MET A 493 -22.06 11.77 -10.36
CA MET A 493 -21.12 11.90 -11.48
C MET A 493 -20.02 10.83 -11.39
N SER A 494 -19.89 10.03 -12.44
CA SER A 494 -18.74 9.16 -12.66
C SER A 494 -17.89 9.78 -13.77
N ARG A 495 -16.69 10.24 -13.43
CA ARG A 495 -15.72 10.73 -14.40
C ARG A 495 -14.51 9.81 -14.37
N SER A 496 -14.39 8.97 -15.40
CA SER A 496 -13.12 8.32 -15.69
C SER A 496 -12.08 9.42 -15.88
N VAL A 497 -10.96 9.36 -15.14
CA VAL A 497 -9.75 10.06 -15.59
C VAL A 497 -9.50 9.47 -16.97
N HIS A 498 -9.56 10.31 -18.02
CA HIS A 498 -9.30 9.89 -19.39
C HIS A 498 -8.24 8.79 -19.36
N LYS A 499 -8.59 7.58 -19.85
CA LYS A 499 -7.58 6.55 -20.10
C LYS A 499 -6.56 7.26 -20.99
N LYS A 500 -5.41 7.64 -20.42
CA LYS A 500 -4.31 8.19 -21.20
C LYS A 500 -4.12 7.21 -22.35
N ASN A 501 -4.08 7.72 -23.58
CA ASN A 501 -3.94 6.88 -24.77
C ASN A 501 -2.92 5.78 -24.49
N ARG A 502 -3.37 4.52 -24.48
CA ARG A 502 -2.46 3.39 -24.33
C ARG A 502 -1.47 3.49 -25.48
N ILE A 503 -0.20 3.34 -25.18
CA ILE A 503 0.79 3.21 -26.24
C ILE A 503 0.39 2.04 -27.15
N ASN A 504 0.43 2.24 -28.46
CA ASN A 504 0.20 1.16 -29.40
C ASN A 504 1.45 0.27 -29.41
N ILE A 505 1.39 -0.85 -28.69
CA ILE A 505 2.50 -1.81 -28.62
C ILE A 505 2.29 -2.84 -29.71
N ILE A 506 3.29 -2.97 -30.60
CA ILE A 506 3.33 -4.05 -31.58
C ILE A 506 4.31 -5.10 -31.05
N GLU A 507 3.79 -6.27 -30.70
CA GLU A 507 4.61 -7.36 -30.18
C GLU A 507 5.44 -8.00 -31.29
N PRO A 508 6.70 -8.38 -31.01
CA PRO A 508 7.51 -9.09 -31.97
C PRO A 508 7.02 -10.54 -32.13
N PRO A 509 7.10 -11.13 -33.33
CA PRO A 509 6.86 -12.55 -33.51
C PRO A 509 7.98 -13.36 -32.82
N ASN A 510 7.66 -14.61 -32.43
CA ASN A 510 8.57 -15.48 -31.67
C ASN A 510 9.86 -15.84 -32.41
N ASP A 511 9.82 -15.82 -33.74
CA ASP A 511 10.91 -16.15 -34.66
C ASP A 511 11.67 -14.91 -35.18
N LEU A 512 11.42 -13.73 -34.61
CA LEU A 512 12.08 -12.49 -35.03
C LEU A 512 13.61 -12.60 -34.91
N VAL A 513 14.29 -12.40 -36.04
CA VAL A 513 15.76 -12.32 -36.13
C VAL A 513 16.22 -10.88 -35.99
N ILE A 514 17.27 -10.66 -35.18
CA ILE A 514 17.84 -9.33 -34.89
C ILE A 514 19.27 -9.30 -35.45
N ASP A 515 19.39 -8.94 -36.73
CA ASP A 515 20.65 -8.96 -37.49
C ASP A 515 21.02 -7.59 -38.09
N ASP A 516 20.02 -6.79 -38.42
CA ASP A 516 20.19 -5.44 -38.97
C ASP A 516 20.20 -4.36 -37.88
N ALA A 517 21.35 -3.73 -37.68
CA ALA A 517 21.55 -2.65 -36.71
C ALA A 517 20.73 -1.39 -37.00
N SER A 518 20.37 -1.12 -38.25
CA SER A 518 19.59 0.08 -38.61
C SER A 518 18.14 0.03 -38.10
N LYS A 519 17.63 -1.18 -37.85
CA LYS A 519 16.30 -1.42 -37.30
C LYS A 519 16.26 -1.29 -35.78
N LEU A 520 17.37 -1.44 -35.07
CA LEU A 520 17.41 -1.34 -33.61
C LEU A 520 17.45 0.13 -33.16
N LYS A 521 16.37 0.59 -32.51
CA LYS A 521 16.21 1.97 -32.04
C LYS A 521 15.99 2.03 -30.53
N ILE A 522 16.70 2.95 -29.88
CA ILE A 522 16.51 3.26 -28.45
C ILE A 522 15.92 4.66 -28.37
N ILE A 523 14.71 4.77 -27.82
CA ILE A 523 13.93 6.01 -27.83
C ILE A 523 13.70 6.46 -26.39
N HIS A 524 14.04 7.72 -26.09
CA HIS A 524 13.68 8.35 -24.82
C HIS A 524 12.20 8.70 -24.84
N VAL A 525 11.47 8.28 -23.80
CA VAL A 525 10.02 8.45 -23.68
C VAL A 525 9.69 9.26 -22.43
N ASN A 526 8.40 9.46 -22.13
CA ASN A 526 8.00 9.96 -20.82
C ASN A 526 7.85 8.79 -19.82
N GLY A 527 7.85 9.09 -18.52
CA GLY A 527 7.77 8.07 -17.47
C GLY A 527 6.50 7.21 -17.51
N GLU A 528 5.38 7.78 -17.97
CA GLU A 528 4.12 7.05 -18.11
C GLU A 528 4.17 6.02 -19.24
N THR A 529 4.79 6.35 -20.38
CA THR A 529 4.94 5.45 -21.52
C THR A 529 5.74 4.21 -21.15
N LEU A 530 6.87 4.36 -20.44
CA LEU A 530 7.61 3.20 -19.92
C LEU A 530 6.78 2.41 -18.92
N ARG A 531 6.07 3.09 -18.02
CA ARG A 531 5.20 2.45 -17.02
C ARG A 531 4.12 1.58 -17.67
N GLN A 532 3.45 2.05 -18.71
CA GLN A 532 2.46 1.26 -19.44
C GLN A 532 3.08 -0.02 -20.03
N ALA A 533 4.27 0.05 -20.61
CA ALA A 533 4.98 -1.14 -21.09
C ALA A 533 5.41 -2.06 -19.94
N GLN A 534 5.84 -1.52 -18.81
CA GLN A 534 6.18 -2.30 -17.62
C GLN A 534 4.97 -3.06 -17.08
N GLU A 535 3.79 -2.43 -17.01
CA GLU A 535 2.54 -3.06 -16.55
C GLU A 535 2.11 -4.23 -17.45
N VAL A 536 2.51 -4.25 -18.73
CA VAL A 536 2.24 -5.38 -19.64
C VAL A 536 3.26 -6.52 -19.47
N TYR A 537 4.55 -6.21 -19.38
CA TYR A 537 5.60 -7.22 -19.50
C TYR A 537 6.27 -7.63 -18.18
N VAL A 538 6.16 -6.83 -17.13
CA VAL A 538 6.79 -7.13 -15.84
C VAL A 538 5.79 -7.81 -14.92
N GLN A 539 5.79 -9.15 -14.91
CA GLN A 539 4.80 -9.96 -14.16
C GLN A 539 5.27 -10.37 -12.75
N LYS A 540 6.57 -10.29 -12.47
CA LYS A 540 7.19 -10.84 -11.24
C LYS A 540 7.39 -9.81 -10.12
N VAL A 541 6.81 -8.62 -10.22
CA VAL A 541 6.93 -7.55 -9.22
C VAL A 541 5.56 -7.05 -8.81
N GLU A 542 5.41 -6.66 -7.55
CA GLU A 542 4.16 -6.17 -6.96
C GLU A 542 3.68 -4.84 -7.58
N ALA A 543 4.63 -3.95 -7.86
CA ALA A 543 4.37 -2.67 -8.49
C ALA A 543 5.56 -2.23 -9.35
N VAL A 544 5.25 -1.66 -10.52
CA VAL A 544 6.24 -1.05 -11.40
C VAL A 544 6.42 0.41 -11.02
N THR A 545 7.66 0.89 -11.06
CA THR A 545 8.01 2.27 -10.66
C THR A 545 8.39 3.09 -11.87
N THR A 546 7.93 4.35 -11.93
CA THR A 546 8.33 5.31 -12.95
C THR A 546 9.80 5.68 -12.82
N ALA A 547 10.52 5.65 -13.94
CA ALA A 547 11.90 6.13 -14.02
C ALA A 547 11.96 7.63 -14.38
N SER A 548 12.99 8.32 -13.87
CA SER A 548 13.26 9.73 -14.20
C SER A 548 13.77 9.89 -15.64
N PHE A 549 14.49 8.88 -16.14
CA PHE A 549 15.05 8.85 -17.48
C PHE A 549 14.67 7.53 -18.17
N PRO A 550 13.47 7.47 -18.78
CA PRO A 550 12.91 6.24 -19.33
C PRO A 550 13.17 6.08 -20.84
N PHE A 551 13.42 4.85 -21.27
CA PHE A 551 13.69 4.50 -22.65
C PHE A 551 12.97 3.20 -23.06
N LEU A 552 12.53 3.15 -24.31
CA LEU A 552 12.04 1.93 -24.96
C LEU A 552 13.00 1.49 -26.07
N VAL A 553 13.11 0.18 -26.26
CA VAL A 553 13.96 -0.44 -27.29
C VAL A 553 13.07 -1.11 -28.33
N TYR A 554 13.19 -0.66 -29.57
CA TYR A 554 12.43 -1.15 -30.72
C TYR A 554 13.34 -1.83 -31.72
N TYR A 555 12.82 -2.83 -32.41
CA TYR A 555 13.38 -3.35 -33.65
C TYR A 555 12.37 -3.16 -34.76
N ASP A 556 12.67 -2.24 -35.67
CA ASP A 556 11.72 -1.69 -36.63
C ASP A 556 10.45 -1.17 -35.91
N LYS A 557 9.29 -1.80 -36.12
CA LYS A 557 8.03 -1.47 -35.46
C LYS A 557 7.79 -2.21 -34.13
N TYR A 558 8.58 -3.24 -33.83
CA TYR A 558 8.33 -4.16 -32.71
C TYR A 558 8.98 -3.68 -31.43
N LEU A 559 8.24 -3.71 -30.32
CA LEU A 559 8.80 -3.41 -29.00
C LEU A 559 9.57 -4.64 -28.45
N LEU A 560 10.86 -4.48 -28.21
CA LEU A 560 11.70 -5.53 -27.62
C LEU A 560 11.77 -5.46 -26.09
N GLY A 561 11.62 -4.26 -25.52
CA GLY A 561 11.73 -4.05 -24.09
C GLY A 561 11.93 -2.59 -23.71
N GLY A 562 12.33 -2.36 -22.47
CA GLY A 562 12.55 -1.03 -21.92
C GLY A 562 13.60 -0.99 -20.83
N LEU A 563 14.15 0.19 -20.61
CA LEU A 563 15.14 0.48 -19.58
C LEU A 563 14.87 1.88 -18.99
N GLY A 564 15.11 2.04 -17.69
CA GLY A 564 14.81 3.27 -16.97
C GLY A 564 15.85 3.58 -15.91
N PHE A 565 16.33 4.82 -15.90
CA PHE A 565 17.32 5.28 -14.92
C PHE A 565 16.72 6.30 -13.93
N ASN A 566 17.34 6.36 -12.76
CA ASN A 566 17.12 7.39 -11.75
C ASN A 566 18.45 7.98 -11.29
N PHE A 567 18.37 9.15 -10.66
CA PHE A 567 19.51 9.71 -9.93
C PHE A 567 20.06 8.69 -8.92
N THR A 568 21.38 8.57 -8.90
CA THR A 568 22.08 7.69 -7.97
C THR A 568 21.82 8.07 -6.51
N LYS A 569 21.67 7.05 -5.66
CA LYS A 569 21.72 7.20 -4.20
C LYS A 569 23.07 6.76 -3.64
N HIS A 570 23.98 6.28 -4.49
CA HIS A 570 25.27 5.73 -4.13
C HIS A 570 26.38 6.68 -4.61
N PRO A 571 27.31 7.09 -3.74
CA PRO A 571 28.27 8.16 -4.06
C PRO A 571 29.22 7.80 -5.21
N ASN A 572 29.51 6.51 -5.40
CA ASN A 572 30.52 6.02 -6.35
C ASN A 572 30.00 5.80 -7.78
N TYR A 573 28.72 6.04 -8.04
CA TYR A 573 28.11 5.78 -9.35
C TYR A 573 27.39 7.02 -9.85
N ASP A 574 27.44 7.27 -11.16
CA ASP A 574 26.82 8.43 -11.79
C ASP A 574 25.30 8.30 -11.88
N ILE A 575 24.81 7.08 -12.10
CA ILE A 575 23.40 6.78 -12.35
C ILE A 575 22.99 5.40 -11.81
N TRP A 576 21.71 5.28 -11.46
CA TRP A 576 21.09 4.01 -11.07
C TRP A 576 20.16 3.52 -12.17
N LEU A 577 20.38 2.30 -12.68
CA LEU A 577 19.41 1.58 -13.50
C LEU A 577 18.31 1.02 -12.60
N LEU A 578 17.14 1.66 -12.64
CA LEU A 578 15.97 1.34 -11.83
C LEU A 578 15.21 0.13 -12.40
N SER A 579 15.06 0.08 -13.71
CA SER A 579 14.24 -0.92 -14.39
C SER A 579 14.88 -1.33 -15.70
N ASP A 580 14.80 -2.61 -16.01
CA ASP A 580 15.08 -3.16 -17.32
C ASP A 580 14.28 -4.44 -17.55
N PHE A 581 13.57 -4.54 -18.68
CA PHE A 581 12.70 -5.66 -19.01
C PHE A 581 12.69 -5.91 -20.52
N CYS A 582 12.25 -7.11 -20.91
CA CYS A 582 12.00 -7.49 -22.29
C CYS A 582 10.56 -7.96 -22.45
N THR A 583 10.08 -8.03 -23.69
CA THR A 583 8.77 -8.59 -24.02
C THR A 583 8.73 -10.12 -23.81
N ASN A 584 7.54 -10.68 -23.59
CA ASN A 584 7.33 -12.08 -23.18
C ASN A 584 7.21 -13.05 -24.39
N ASN A 585 8.09 -12.90 -25.37
CA ASN A 585 8.18 -13.76 -26.56
C ASN A 585 9.33 -14.79 -26.43
N GLN A 586 9.45 -15.66 -27.43
CA GLN A 586 10.46 -16.73 -27.47
C GLN A 586 11.79 -16.31 -28.11
N ILE A 587 12.05 -15.01 -28.32
CA ILE A 587 13.31 -14.54 -28.89
C ILE A 587 14.47 -14.90 -27.93
N PRO A 588 15.48 -15.65 -28.40
CA PRO A 588 16.56 -16.15 -27.54
C PRO A 588 17.31 -15.02 -26.83
N ARG A 589 17.48 -15.11 -25.50
CA ARG A 589 18.31 -14.17 -24.71
C ARG A 589 17.96 -12.68 -24.90
N LEU A 590 16.72 -12.33 -25.22
CA LEU A 590 16.30 -10.95 -25.42
C LEU A 590 16.68 -10.03 -24.24
N SER A 591 16.62 -10.53 -23.01
CA SER A 591 17.08 -9.80 -21.82
C SER A 591 18.55 -9.36 -21.88
N LYS A 592 19.42 -10.13 -22.55
CA LYS A 592 20.84 -9.80 -22.73
C LYS A 592 21.01 -8.69 -23.76
N LEU A 593 20.21 -8.67 -24.83
CA LEU A 593 20.18 -7.56 -25.78
C LEU A 593 19.84 -6.24 -25.08
N ILE A 594 18.79 -6.24 -24.23
CA ILE A 594 18.42 -5.04 -23.46
C ILE A 594 19.57 -4.56 -22.56
N LEU A 595 20.31 -5.47 -21.92
CA LEU A 595 21.50 -5.11 -21.13
C LEU A 595 22.65 -4.58 -22.01
N LEU A 596 22.81 -5.07 -23.24
CA LEU A 596 23.77 -4.51 -24.19
C LEU A 596 23.37 -3.10 -24.62
N CYS A 597 22.06 -2.85 -24.82
CA CYS A 597 21.52 -1.51 -25.08
C CYS A 597 21.79 -0.55 -23.92
N VAL A 598 21.60 -0.97 -22.67
CA VAL A 598 21.97 -0.16 -21.49
C VAL A 598 23.44 0.29 -21.56
N LYS A 599 24.32 -0.62 -21.99
CA LYS A 599 25.77 -0.38 -22.10
C LYS A 599 26.18 0.33 -23.40
N SER A 600 25.26 0.76 -24.27
CA SER A 600 25.60 1.32 -25.58
C SER A 600 26.09 2.78 -25.51
N LYS A 601 26.82 3.23 -26.54
CA LYS A 601 27.25 4.61 -26.70
C LYS A 601 26.06 5.55 -26.89
N GLU A 602 24.98 5.07 -27.49
CA GLU A 602 23.74 5.82 -27.72
C GLU A 602 23.08 6.17 -26.39
N VAL A 603 22.91 5.20 -25.48
CA VAL A 603 22.36 5.46 -24.14
C VAL A 603 23.27 6.41 -23.35
N LYS A 604 24.60 6.19 -23.36
CA LYS A 604 25.55 7.12 -22.71
C LYS A 604 25.35 8.55 -23.25
N ARG A 605 25.33 8.71 -24.58
CA ARG A 605 25.21 10.02 -25.24
C ARG A 605 23.88 10.70 -24.89
N MET A 606 22.76 9.99 -24.94
CA MET A 606 21.44 10.53 -24.59
C MET A 606 21.40 10.96 -23.13
N MET A 607 21.92 10.15 -22.22
CA MET A 607 21.95 10.47 -20.80
C MET A 607 22.87 11.64 -20.46
N CYS A 608 24.07 11.73 -21.06
CA CYS A 608 24.96 12.87 -20.86
C CYS A 608 24.30 14.19 -21.31
N ARG A 609 23.54 14.16 -22.40
CA ARG A 609 22.77 15.31 -22.88
C ARG A 609 21.64 15.70 -21.93
N ILE A 610 20.87 14.72 -21.46
CA ILE A 610 19.77 14.96 -20.51
C ILE A 610 20.28 15.53 -19.19
N LEU A 611 21.41 15.04 -18.69
CA LEU A 611 21.98 15.45 -17.41
C LEU A 611 22.95 16.64 -17.50
N LEU A 612 23.27 17.11 -18.71
CA LEU A 612 24.24 18.16 -18.99
C LEU A 612 25.61 17.92 -18.31
N ARG A 613 26.02 16.66 -18.19
CA ARG A 613 27.31 16.25 -17.62
C ARG A 613 27.73 14.90 -18.18
N GLU A 614 29.02 14.61 -18.14
CA GLU A 614 29.48 13.25 -18.46
C GLU A 614 29.03 12.27 -17.38
N ILE A 615 28.50 11.12 -17.82
CA ILE A 615 28.24 9.97 -16.97
C ILE A 615 28.85 8.72 -17.62
N SER A 616 29.39 7.83 -16.80
CA SER A 616 30.04 6.60 -17.27
C SER A 616 29.71 5.39 -16.41
N THR A 617 29.48 5.57 -15.11
CA THR A 617 29.29 4.48 -14.16
C THR A 617 27.81 4.26 -13.85
N CYS A 618 27.37 3.00 -13.89
CA CYS A 618 25.98 2.62 -13.66
C CYS A 618 25.92 1.40 -12.75
N TYR A 619 24.98 1.41 -11.81
CA TYR A 619 24.68 0.24 -10.98
C TYR A 619 23.20 -0.14 -11.05
N THR A 620 22.89 -1.38 -10.66
CA THR A 620 21.52 -1.87 -10.46
C THR A 620 21.44 -2.78 -9.23
N LYS A 621 20.23 -2.90 -8.67
CA LYS A 621 19.92 -3.75 -7.52
C LYS A 621 19.01 -4.89 -7.98
N VAL A 622 19.38 -6.12 -7.64
CA VAL A 622 18.63 -7.32 -8.04
C VAL A 622 18.17 -8.07 -6.80
N TYR A 623 16.87 -8.00 -6.51
CA TYR A 623 16.24 -8.67 -5.37
C TYR A 623 16.02 -10.14 -5.69
N THR A 624 16.83 -11.02 -5.11
CA THR A 624 16.75 -12.47 -5.29
C THR A 624 17.48 -13.17 -4.16
N HIS A 625 16.97 -14.32 -3.73
CA HIS A 625 17.66 -15.21 -2.78
C HIS A 625 18.74 -16.08 -3.46
N LYS A 626 18.78 -16.09 -4.81
CA LYS A 626 19.81 -16.82 -5.56
C LYS A 626 21.14 -16.08 -5.48
N PRO A 627 22.29 -16.79 -5.39
CA PRO A 627 23.61 -16.17 -5.25
C PRO A 627 24.05 -15.35 -6.48
N VAL A 628 23.39 -15.58 -7.63
CA VAL A 628 23.64 -14.90 -8.90
C VAL A 628 22.33 -14.76 -9.69
N SER A 629 22.12 -13.61 -10.31
CA SER A 629 21.05 -13.44 -11.31
C SER A 629 21.53 -13.87 -12.70
N MET A 630 20.83 -14.85 -13.29
CA MET A 630 21.14 -15.39 -14.63
C MET A 630 21.11 -14.32 -15.73
N LYS A 631 20.25 -13.31 -15.56
CA LYS A 631 20.11 -12.17 -16.47
C LYS A 631 21.36 -11.31 -16.52
N TYR A 632 21.95 -10.96 -15.36
CA TYR A 632 23.10 -10.06 -15.29
C TYR A 632 24.45 -10.80 -15.38
N ARG A 633 24.50 -12.11 -15.09
CA ARG A 633 25.71 -12.93 -15.19
C ARG A 633 26.40 -12.77 -16.54
N GLY A 634 27.69 -12.41 -16.52
CA GLY A 634 28.51 -12.20 -17.72
C GLY A 634 28.26 -10.88 -18.46
N MET A 635 27.19 -10.14 -18.17
CA MET A 635 26.93 -8.82 -18.78
C MET A 635 27.37 -7.68 -17.88
N PHE A 636 27.03 -7.77 -16.59
CA PHE A 636 27.34 -6.81 -15.54
C PHE A 636 28.21 -7.50 -14.49
N LYS A 637 29.07 -6.73 -13.81
CA LYS A 637 29.95 -7.24 -12.77
C LYS A 637 29.21 -7.22 -11.44
N LYS A 638 29.16 -8.36 -10.73
CA LYS A 638 28.60 -8.42 -9.37
C LYS A 638 29.60 -7.79 -8.40
N VAL A 639 29.13 -6.85 -7.58
CA VAL A 639 29.98 -6.05 -6.68
C VAL A 639 29.82 -6.49 -5.23
N SER A 640 28.58 -6.66 -4.77
CA SER A 640 28.30 -7.08 -3.40
C SER A 640 27.04 -7.95 -3.31
N VAL A 641 26.92 -8.66 -2.19
CA VAL A 641 25.70 -9.34 -1.75
C VAL A 641 25.25 -8.61 -0.49
N GLU A 642 24.13 -7.90 -0.58
CA GLU A 642 23.50 -7.24 0.56
C GLU A 642 22.42 -8.16 1.15
N ARG A 643 21.98 -7.91 2.39
CA ARG A 643 20.99 -8.74 3.11
C ARG A 643 19.79 -9.18 2.24
N ASN A 644 19.29 -8.29 1.38
CA ASN A 644 18.06 -8.52 0.61
C ASN A 644 18.23 -8.39 -0.92
N HIS A 645 19.43 -8.12 -1.45
CA HIS A 645 19.65 -7.95 -2.89
C HIS A 645 21.12 -8.10 -3.31
N LEU A 646 21.34 -8.37 -4.59
CA LEU A 646 22.65 -8.34 -5.24
C LEU A 646 22.91 -6.96 -5.86
N LEU A 647 24.13 -6.45 -5.74
CA LEU A 647 24.57 -5.24 -6.42
C LEU A 647 25.38 -5.58 -7.67
N TYR A 648 24.99 -5.01 -8.81
CA TYR A 648 25.68 -5.16 -10.08
C TYR A 648 26.10 -3.80 -10.64
N GLU A 649 27.29 -3.73 -11.24
CA GLU A 649 27.81 -2.53 -11.89
C GLU A 649 28.14 -2.75 -13.37
N THR A 650 28.14 -1.65 -14.12
CA THR A 650 28.59 -1.62 -15.51
C THR A 650 29.06 -0.21 -15.91
N LEU A 651 29.73 -0.15 -17.06
CA LEU A 651 30.12 1.10 -17.70
C LEU A 651 29.21 1.38 -18.89
N LEU A 652 28.59 2.56 -18.91
CA LEU A 652 27.85 3.05 -20.06
C LEU A 652 28.81 3.31 -21.23
N GLY A 653 28.38 3.00 -22.45
CA GLY A 653 29.22 3.07 -23.65
C GLY A 653 30.13 1.87 -23.90
N SER A 654 30.28 0.95 -22.95
CA SER A 654 31.17 -0.23 -23.08
C SER A 654 30.72 -1.25 -24.13
N SER A 655 29.44 -1.25 -24.53
CA SER A 655 28.97 -2.10 -25.62
C SER A 655 29.30 -1.56 -27.01
N GLY A 656 29.75 -0.31 -27.15
CA GLY A 656 29.99 0.31 -28.46
C GLY A 656 28.71 0.92 -29.05
N SER A 657 28.71 1.09 -30.37
CA SER A 657 27.56 1.58 -31.16
C SER A 657 26.42 0.56 -31.23
N ILE A 658 25.27 0.95 -31.78
CA ILE A 658 24.17 0.01 -32.08
C ILE A 658 24.64 -1.18 -32.94
N SER A 659 25.52 -0.96 -33.91
CA SER A 659 26.08 -2.05 -34.73
C SER A 659 26.90 -3.03 -33.90
N ASP A 660 27.67 -2.54 -32.94
CA ASP A 660 28.43 -3.38 -32.00
C ASP A 660 27.50 -4.16 -31.06
N VAL A 661 26.39 -3.54 -30.64
CA VAL A 661 25.36 -4.19 -29.81
C VAL A 661 24.74 -5.38 -30.54
N VAL A 662 24.31 -5.21 -31.79
CA VAL A 662 23.71 -6.29 -32.59
C VAL A 662 24.72 -7.39 -32.87
N LYS A 663 25.97 -7.05 -33.22
CA LYS A 663 27.05 -8.02 -33.41
C LYS A 663 27.29 -8.86 -32.15
N LYS A 664 27.47 -8.21 -30.99
CA LYS A 664 27.68 -8.89 -29.70
C LYS A 664 26.50 -9.76 -29.30
N TYR A 665 25.28 -9.33 -29.61
CA TYR A 665 24.09 -10.13 -29.37
C TYR A 665 24.11 -11.40 -30.22
N ASN A 666 24.40 -11.30 -31.52
CA ASN A 666 24.51 -12.46 -32.41
C ASN A 666 25.66 -13.40 -32.01
N ASP A 667 26.77 -12.88 -31.49
CA ASP A 667 27.85 -13.70 -30.90
C ASP A 667 27.40 -14.47 -29.64
N ILE A 668 26.46 -13.93 -28.87
CA ILE A 668 25.87 -14.64 -27.72
C ILE A 668 24.93 -15.74 -28.19
N ILE A 669 24.15 -15.49 -29.25
CA ILE A 669 23.22 -16.47 -29.81
C ILE A 669 23.96 -17.61 -30.51
N SER A 670 25.02 -17.31 -31.26
CA SER A 670 25.80 -18.32 -31.97
C SER A 670 26.48 -19.31 -31.04
N LYS A 671 26.93 -18.88 -29.86
CA LYS A 671 27.51 -19.73 -28.81
C LYS A 671 26.49 -20.62 -28.08
N MET A 672 25.20 -20.51 -28.39
CA MET A 672 24.16 -21.39 -27.86
C MET A 672 23.85 -22.58 -28.79
N LYS A 673 24.16 -22.44 -30.07
CA LYS A 673 24.13 -23.55 -31.03
C LYS A 673 25.42 -24.34 -30.88
#